data_AF-A0A1D6F4J2-F1
#
_entry.id   AF-A0A1D6F4J2-F1
#
_cell.length_a   1.000
_cell.length_b   1.000
_cell.length_c   1.000
_cell.angle_alpha   90.00
_cell.angle_beta   90.00
_cell.angle_gamma   90.00
#
_symmetry.space_group_name_H-M   'P 1'
#
loop_
_entity.id
_entity.type
_entity.pdbx_description
1 polymer ?
#
loop_
_entity_poly.entity_id
_entity_poly.type
_entity_poly.pdbx_seq_one_letter_code
_entity_poly.pdbx_strand_id
1 'polypeptide(L)'
;MVVKLLSASLPSDSSTSTPGSMSHYLAHMSTLNEILLGVSYGDVIHILSLYGMVPDVAVALMPLCEAFGSIAPPPNHKSTILGETSVYLVFSCAFLCLLRLWKFYRPPQEYCLTGRGGSVKLELTLDYLLLMHNNRIFSNSSAPNRDSYNSMGSVNEVSAQPIYIDSFPKLSAWYFQNQACIASTLSGLCNKNPVHQVANKILNMICRKMNKGGVSSSNLSSTSSSSVSGSSVSASDDSYQRPAVPAWEFLEAVPFVLEAVLTACAHGRLSSRDLTTSLRDLVDFLPASLAAIVSYFSAEITRGIWKPVPMNGTEWPSPGASLHSIEAEVKEILASAGVQINSCYPRGVPPMLPLPMAALVSLTITFKLDRSLEYIQGVIGHALENCAGGSSWPSMPIIGALWTQKVRRWHDFIVLSCMRSPFGRDKDAVAQLIRSCFSSFLQSSSSGSDIIANRGVGALLGDSITDQGLRLPMAPGFVYLRTCRTFHDTYFVSEVILKQVIEWAHKLANGWSFNGPPQLKSGRTPLSCAASMAHQVAMLGGGLLCIAGGPLVVQVLYEDTLPTLLLSAREQSLKDPGPVSSTLQGYAMANMLFYCGSLLWGADRSSPVMKLSFLSRRPRVVRNHMDFIAGVLDGHILLGCDPGTWKAYVSQFMFLVVKFVPSWLPDIKLDTLKKIAAGLRSWHEHDLALSLLERGGPQAISVVVETFL
;
A
#
# COMPACT_ATOMS: atom_id res chain seq x y z
N MET A 1 -0.31 -3.42 26.36
CA MET A 1 -1.12 -4.55 26.87
C MET A 1 -1.18 -5.70 25.87
N VAL A 2 -1.69 -5.49 24.64
CA VAL A 2 -1.77 -6.52 23.58
C VAL A 2 -0.46 -7.29 23.36
N VAL A 3 0.65 -6.58 23.13
CA VAL A 3 1.98 -7.22 22.96
C VAL A 3 2.36 -8.08 24.18
N LYS A 4 2.08 -7.60 25.40
CA LYS A 4 2.33 -8.35 26.64
C LYS A 4 1.46 -9.60 26.76
N LEU A 5 0.20 -9.55 26.35
CA LEU A 5 -0.70 -10.71 26.39
C LEU A 5 -0.30 -11.78 25.37
N LEU A 6 0.13 -11.37 24.17
CA LEU A 6 0.66 -12.30 23.15
C LEU A 6 2.02 -12.89 23.54
N SER A 7 2.86 -12.12 24.25
CA SER A 7 4.21 -12.54 24.67
C SER A 7 4.27 -13.22 26.04
N ALA A 8 3.33 -12.99 26.95
CA ALA A 8 3.28 -13.65 28.26
C ALA A 8 3.04 -15.17 28.16
N SER A 9 2.69 -15.66 26.98
CA SER A 9 2.60 -17.08 26.66
C SER A 9 3.94 -17.69 26.19
N LEU A 10 4.99 -16.89 26.01
CA LEU A 10 6.36 -17.38 25.79
C LEU A 10 6.98 -17.80 27.13
N PRO A 11 7.68 -18.95 27.22
CA PRO A 11 8.47 -19.29 28.40
C PRO A 11 9.57 -18.24 28.61
N SER A 12 9.84 -17.86 29.86
CA SER A 12 11.04 -17.09 30.22
C SER A 12 12.30 -17.90 29.91
N ASP A 13 13.30 -17.25 29.31
CA ASP A 13 14.49 -17.82 28.69
C ASP A 13 15.20 -18.95 29.48
N SER A 14 15.53 -20.03 28.76
CA SER A 14 16.71 -20.93 28.89
C SER A 14 16.51 -22.37 28.38
N SER A 15 15.53 -22.64 27.51
CA SER A 15 15.48 -23.92 26.78
C SER A 15 15.03 -23.73 25.33
N THR A 16 15.94 -23.19 24.53
CA THR A 16 15.93 -23.43 23.09
C THR A 16 15.99 -24.94 22.86
N SER A 17 14.98 -25.47 22.17
CA SER A 17 14.77 -26.89 21.81
C SER A 17 14.46 -27.86 22.95
N THR A 18 13.19 -27.98 23.37
CA THR A 18 12.64 -29.22 23.99
C THR A 18 11.09 -29.18 24.08
N PRO A 19 10.41 -30.33 24.29
CA PRO A 19 8.94 -30.48 24.30
C PRO A 19 8.16 -29.58 25.29
N GLY A 20 8.83 -28.96 26.26
CA GLY A 20 8.21 -28.16 27.35
C GLY A 20 7.60 -26.83 26.90
N SER A 21 8.19 -26.14 25.92
CA SER A 21 7.59 -24.91 25.35
C SER A 21 6.31 -25.21 24.58
N MET A 22 6.23 -26.37 23.91
CA MET A 22 5.06 -26.79 23.15
C MET A 22 3.88 -27.13 24.06
N SER A 23 4.14 -27.76 25.20
CA SER A 23 3.12 -28.05 26.21
C SER A 23 2.50 -26.78 26.81
N HIS A 24 3.27 -25.70 26.95
CA HIS A 24 2.76 -24.42 27.48
C HIS A 24 1.81 -23.72 26.49
N TYR A 25 2.17 -23.66 25.20
CA TYR A 25 1.29 -23.10 24.18
C TYR A 25 -0.02 -23.87 24.04
N LEU A 26 0.04 -25.21 24.11
CA LEU A 26 -1.15 -26.05 24.07
C LEU A 26 -2.04 -25.85 25.30
N ALA A 27 -1.46 -25.64 26.48
CA ALA A 27 -2.21 -25.36 27.72
C ALA A 27 -2.97 -24.01 27.66
N HIS A 28 -2.42 -23.00 26.98
CA HIS A 28 -3.02 -21.67 26.83
C HIS A 28 -3.77 -21.44 25.50
N MET A 29 -4.00 -22.50 24.73
CA MET A 29 -4.50 -22.42 23.35
C MET A 29 -5.84 -21.67 23.23
N SER A 30 -6.80 -21.92 24.14
CA SER A 30 -8.11 -21.24 24.12
C SER A 30 -7.99 -19.75 24.43
N THR A 31 -7.19 -19.37 25.44
CA THR A 31 -6.94 -17.98 25.80
C THR A 31 -6.24 -17.23 24.66
N LEU A 32 -5.25 -17.86 24.03
CA LEU A 32 -4.56 -17.30 22.86
C LEU A 32 -5.52 -17.09 21.69
N ASN A 33 -6.43 -18.04 21.43
CA ASN A 33 -7.43 -17.91 20.38
C ASN A 33 -8.33 -16.69 20.57
N GLU A 34 -8.84 -16.47 21.78
CA GLU A 34 -9.69 -15.30 22.08
C GLU A 34 -8.93 -13.98 21.93
N ILE A 35 -7.67 -13.92 22.40
CA ILE A 35 -6.82 -12.74 22.21
C ILE A 35 -6.61 -12.47 20.71
N LEU A 36 -6.30 -13.50 19.92
CA LEU A 36 -6.04 -13.36 18.49
C LEU A 36 -7.30 -12.92 17.73
N LEU A 37 -8.47 -13.45 18.07
CA LEU A 37 -9.74 -13.00 17.50
C LEU A 37 -10.00 -11.52 17.83
N GLY A 38 -9.78 -11.11 19.09
CA GLY A 38 -9.91 -9.71 19.51
C GLY A 38 -8.93 -8.77 18.80
N VAL A 39 -7.67 -9.17 18.64
CA VAL A 39 -6.65 -8.38 17.93
C VAL A 39 -6.94 -8.30 16.42
N SER A 40 -7.58 -9.33 15.87
CA SER A 40 -7.96 -9.39 14.44
C SER A 40 -9.16 -8.51 14.10
N TYR A 41 -9.82 -7.91 15.10
CA TYR A 41 -10.90 -6.95 14.89
C TYR A 41 -10.43 -5.71 14.12
N GLY A 42 -11.29 -5.18 13.25
CA GLY A 42 -10.92 -4.12 12.31
C GLY A 42 -10.35 -2.86 12.97
N ASP A 43 -11.04 -2.38 14.01
CA ASP A 43 -10.67 -1.14 14.69
C ASP A 43 -9.35 -1.27 15.45
N VAL A 44 -9.05 -2.44 16.01
CA VAL A 44 -7.83 -2.69 16.79
C VAL A 44 -6.59 -2.56 15.90
N ILE A 45 -6.62 -3.07 14.68
CA ILE A 45 -5.48 -2.98 13.75
C ILE A 45 -5.22 -1.52 13.33
N HIS A 46 -6.28 -0.73 13.13
CA HIS A 46 -6.14 0.70 12.84
C HIS A 46 -5.56 1.46 14.02
N ILE A 47 -6.02 1.16 15.24
CA ILE A 47 -5.47 1.72 16.49
C ILE A 47 -3.98 1.35 16.62
N LEU A 48 -3.61 0.08 16.45
CA LEU A 48 -2.22 -0.37 16.51
C LEU A 48 -1.34 0.35 15.48
N SER A 49 -1.85 0.59 14.26
CA SER A 49 -1.14 1.37 13.24
C SER A 49 -0.98 2.84 13.64
N LEU A 50 -1.98 3.46 14.27
CA LEU A 50 -1.94 4.85 14.72
C LEU A 50 -0.85 5.05 15.78
N TYR A 51 -0.78 4.13 16.76
CA TYR A 51 0.24 4.15 17.80
C TYR A 51 1.61 3.62 17.34
N GLY A 52 1.74 3.23 16.06
CA GLY A 52 2.98 2.69 15.51
C GLY A 52 3.38 1.34 16.12
N MET A 53 2.47 0.60 16.76
CA MET A 53 2.75 -0.68 17.46
C MET A 53 2.82 -1.90 16.52
N VAL A 54 2.64 -1.70 15.22
CA VAL A 54 2.62 -2.78 14.21
C VAL A 54 3.88 -3.67 14.24
N PRO A 55 5.12 -3.13 14.31
CA PRO A 55 6.32 -3.96 14.39
C PRO A 55 6.33 -4.89 15.61
N ASP A 56 5.98 -4.37 16.78
CA ASP A 56 6.02 -5.11 18.05
C ASP A 56 4.95 -6.21 18.11
N VAL A 57 3.76 -5.95 17.55
CA VAL A 57 2.70 -6.96 17.45
C VAL A 57 3.08 -8.03 16.43
N ALA A 58 3.65 -7.65 15.28
CA ALA A 58 4.11 -8.62 14.28
C ALA A 58 5.15 -9.58 14.86
N VAL A 59 6.15 -9.06 15.59
CA VAL A 59 7.17 -9.85 16.28
C VAL A 59 6.55 -10.81 17.29
N ALA A 60 5.53 -10.39 18.05
CA ALA A 60 4.83 -11.27 19.00
C ALA A 60 4.02 -12.38 18.31
N LEU A 61 3.58 -12.18 17.06
CA LEU A 61 2.82 -13.17 16.29
C LEU A 61 3.71 -14.22 15.60
N MET A 62 4.96 -13.89 15.24
CA MET A 62 5.85 -14.81 14.52
C MET A 62 6.12 -16.12 15.29
N PRO A 63 6.46 -16.11 16.60
CA PRO A 63 6.64 -17.35 17.37
C PRO A 63 5.36 -18.21 17.42
N LEU A 64 4.19 -17.58 17.53
CA LEU A 64 2.91 -18.29 17.53
C LEU A 64 2.65 -18.98 16.20
N CYS A 65 2.94 -18.30 15.08
CA CYS A 65 2.83 -18.89 13.74
C CYS A 65 3.80 -20.08 13.58
N GLU A 66 5.07 -19.89 13.98
CA GLU A 66 6.11 -20.91 13.89
C GLU A 66 5.73 -22.17 14.70
N ALA A 67 5.29 -21.99 15.95
CA ALA A 67 4.91 -23.07 16.85
C ALA A 67 3.62 -23.78 16.40
N PHE A 68 2.50 -23.09 16.31
CA PHE A 68 1.21 -23.73 15.97
C PHE A 68 1.19 -24.27 14.55
N GLY A 69 1.89 -23.64 13.60
CA GLY A 69 1.98 -24.15 12.23
C GLY A 69 2.82 -25.44 12.11
N SER A 70 3.66 -25.72 13.12
CA SER A 70 4.50 -26.92 13.19
C SER A 70 3.81 -28.14 13.78
N ILE A 71 2.69 -27.96 14.48
CA ILE A 71 1.97 -29.04 15.15
C ILE A 71 1.10 -29.76 14.12
N ALA A 72 1.30 -31.07 13.95
CA ALA A 72 0.39 -31.91 13.19
C ALA A 72 -0.90 -32.13 14.00
N PRO A 73 -2.10 -32.03 13.39
CA PRO A 73 -3.34 -32.30 14.10
C PRO A 73 -3.43 -33.80 14.46
N PRO A 74 -4.10 -34.15 15.57
CA PRO A 74 -4.32 -35.55 15.93
C PRO A 74 -5.18 -36.26 14.87
N PRO A 75 -4.89 -37.55 14.57
CA PRO A 75 -5.44 -38.27 13.41
C PRO A 75 -6.97 -38.49 13.43
N ASN A 76 -7.66 -38.23 14.55
CA ASN A 76 -9.10 -38.50 14.75
C ASN A 76 -9.95 -37.26 15.11
N HIS A 77 -9.54 -36.04 14.73
CA HIS A 77 -10.35 -34.86 15.02
C HIS A 77 -11.64 -34.82 14.18
N LYS A 78 -12.73 -35.37 14.74
CA LYS A 78 -14.08 -35.09 14.29
C LYS A 78 -14.36 -33.61 14.60
N SER A 79 -14.36 -32.78 13.57
CA SER A 79 -14.96 -31.44 13.67
C SER A 79 -16.48 -31.63 13.69
N THR A 80 -17.00 -32.02 14.86
CA THR A 80 -18.45 -32.15 15.10
C THR A 80 -18.96 -31.25 16.22
N ILE A 81 -18.09 -30.48 16.87
CA ILE A 81 -18.50 -29.54 17.91
C ILE A 81 -18.09 -28.14 17.49
N LEU A 82 -19.10 -27.33 17.16
CA LEU A 82 -19.02 -25.89 17.04
C LEU A 82 -18.54 -25.33 18.39
N GLY A 83 -17.24 -25.02 18.53
CA GLY A 83 -16.67 -24.44 19.76
C GLY A 83 -15.33 -25.00 20.25
N GLU A 84 -14.80 -26.09 19.68
CA GLU A 84 -13.46 -26.57 20.08
C GLU A 84 -12.35 -25.81 19.35
N THR A 85 -11.49 -25.13 20.12
CA THR A 85 -10.29 -24.47 19.60
C THR A 85 -9.33 -25.51 19.04
N SER A 86 -9.06 -25.47 17.75
CA SER A 86 -8.08 -26.36 17.10
C SER A 86 -6.74 -25.65 16.87
N VAL A 87 -5.67 -26.44 16.77
CA VAL A 87 -4.32 -25.94 16.39
C VAL A 87 -4.36 -25.14 15.09
N TYR A 88 -5.11 -25.63 14.08
CA TYR A 88 -5.27 -24.94 12.81
C TYR A 88 -6.01 -23.61 12.93
N LEU A 89 -6.98 -23.50 13.84
CA LEU A 89 -7.68 -22.26 14.09
C LEU A 89 -6.74 -21.22 14.71
N VAL A 90 -6.00 -21.58 15.76
CA VAL A 90 -5.05 -20.65 16.42
C VAL A 90 -3.95 -20.22 15.46
N PHE A 91 -3.37 -21.17 14.72
CA PHE A 91 -2.41 -20.86 13.66
C PHE A 91 -3.01 -19.89 12.63
N SER A 92 -4.22 -20.16 12.14
CA SER A 92 -4.86 -19.33 11.11
C SER A 92 -5.16 -17.92 11.61
N CYS A 93 -5.63 -17.77 12.85
CA CYS A 93 -5.86 -16.45 13.45
C CYS A 93 -4.54 -15.67 13.57
N ALA A 94 -3.47 -16.29 14.10
CA ALA A 94 -2.18 -15.64 14.24
C ALA A 94 -1.58 -15.25 12.88
N PHE A 95 -1.60 -16.18 11.93
CA PHE A 95 -1.00 -16.00 10.61
C PHE A 95 -1.76 -14.97 9.78
N LEU A 96 -3.09 -15.03 9.70
CA LEU A 96 -3.88 -14.05 8.95
C LEU A 96 -3.80 -12.66 9.59
N CYS A 97 -3.70 -12.57 10.92
CA CYS A 97 -3.46 -11.31 11.62
C CYS A 97 -2.08 -10.72 11.27
N LEU A 98 -1.03 -11.55 11.28
CA LEU A 98 0.32 -11.17 10.86
C LEU A 98 0.32 -10.65 9.42
N LEU A 99 -0.30 -11.37 8.48
CA LEU A 99 -0.38 -10.97 7.08
C LEU A 99 -1.15 -9.65 6.89
N ARG A 100 -2.18 -9.41 7.70
CA ARG A 100 -2.95 -8.16 7.68
C ARG A 100 -2.11 -6.97 8.17
N LEU A 101 -1.35 -7.14 9.25
CA LEU A 101 -0.42 -6.13 9.79
C LEU A 101 0.73 -5.85 8.81
N TRP A 102 1.25 -6.92 8.20
CA TRP A 102 2.30 -6.87 7.20
C TRP A 102 1.80 -6.31 5.85
N LYS A 103 0.48 -6.27 5.61
CA LYS A 103 -0.11 -5.88 4.30
C LYS A 103 0.42 -6.74 3.15
N PHE A 104 0.66 -8.02 3.43
CA PHE A 104 1.24 -9.00 2.51
C PHE A 104 0.53 -9.11 1.15
N TYR A 105 -0.77 -8.85 1.13
CA TYR A 105 -1.62 -8.99 -0.06
C TYR A 105 -1.44 -7.89 -1.11
N ARG A 106 -0.46 -6.98 -0.95
CA ARG A 106 -0.13 -6.03 -2.02
C ARG A 106 0.73 -6.76 -3.04
N PRO A 107 0.33 -6.84 -4.34
CA PRO A 107 1.22 -7.37 -5.35
C PRO A 107 2.50 -6.52 -5.37
N PRO A 108 3.70 -7.13 -5.50
CA PRO A 108 4.93 -6.38 -5.63
C PRO A 108 4.79 -5.53 -6.88
N GLN A 109 4.71 -4.22 -6.71
CA GLN A 109 4.43 -3.31 -7.83
C GLN A 109 5.54 -3.33 -8.88
N GLU A 110 6.70 -3.90 -8.54
CA GLU A 110 7.82 -4.18 -9.43
C GLU A 110 7.43 -5.04 -10.64
N TYR A 111 6.44 -5.93 -10.52
CA TYR A 111 6.00 -6.78 -11.65
C TYR A 111 5.01 -6.09 -12.61
N CYS A 112 4.43 -4.95 -12.22
CA CYS A 112 3.65 -4.11 -13.14
C CYS A 112 4.51 -3.05 -13.87
N LEU A 113 5.81 -2.96 -13.54
CA LEU A 113 6.76 -1.99 -14.09
C LEU A 113 7.57 -2.61 -15.24
N THR A 114 6.89 -3.02 -16.30
CA THR A 114 7.58 -3.35 -17.56
C THR A 114 8.04 -2.05 -18.21
N GLY A 115 9.27 -1.66 -17.95
CA GLY A 115 9.97 -0.63 -18.73
C GLY A 115 10.82 0.30 -17.90
N ARG A 116 12.07 -0.11 -17.66
CA ARG A 116 13.22 0.69 -17.23
C ARG A 116 13.44 0.79 -15.71
N GLY A 117 14.43 0.02 -15.23
CA GLY A 117 15.21 0.29 -14.02
C GLY A 117 14.51 0.00 -12.70
N GLY A 118 14.82 -1.15 -12.11
CA GLY A 118 14.31 -1.56 -10.80
C GLY A 118 14.52 -0.50 -9.72
N SER A 119 13.47 -0.24 -8.95
CA SER A 119 13.63 0.38 -7.64
C SER A 119 12.53 -0.08 -6.69
N VAL A 120 12.98 -0.80 -5.67
CA VAL A 120 12.22 -1.33 -4.54
C VAL A 120 11.34 -0.25 -3.95
N LYS A 121 10.03 -0.41 -4.17
CA LYS A 121 9.00 0.34 -3.46
C LYS A 121 9.21 0.11 -1.96
N LEU A 122 8.79 1.06 -1.12
CA LEU A 122 8.66 0.87 0.33
C LEU A 122 7.57 -0.19 0.60
N GLU A 123 7.87 -1.43 0.26
CA GLU A 123 7.08 -2.60 0.58
C GLU A 123 7.36 -2.87 2.05
N LEU A 124 6.29 -2.95 2.83
CA LEU A 124 6.39 -3.42 4.19
C LEU A 124 6.85 -4.88 4.03
N THR A 125 8.12 -5.18 4.28
CA THR A 125 8.63 -6.55 4.32
C THR A 125 8.70 -7.03 5.76
N LEU A 126 8.78 -8.34 5.95
CA LEU A 126 8.96 -8.91 7.28
C LEU A 126 10.29 -8.44 7.90
N ASP A 127 11.34 -8.35 7.09
CA ASP A 127 12.65 -7.79 7.50
C ASP A 127 12.54 -6.32 7.91
N TYR A 128 11.72 -5.53 7.22
CA TYR A 128 11.48 -4.14 7.58
C TYR A 128 10.80 -4.02 8.95
N LEU A 129 9.80 -4.87 9.23
CA LEU A 129 9.14 -4.90 10.55
C LEU A 129 10.11 -5.29 11.67
N LEU A 130 10.92 -6.33 11.45
CA LEU A 130 11.94 -6.77 12.40
C LEU A 130 13.00 -5.69 12.65
N LEU A 131 13.48 -5.04 11.58
CA LEU A 131 14.42 -3.93 11.68
C LEU A 131 13.84 -2.77 12.50
N MET A 132 12.58 -2.40 12.26
CA MET A 132 11.91 -1.34 13.01
C MET A 132 11.76 -1.70 14.50
N HIS A 133 11.44 -2.95 14.81
CA HIS A 133 11.37 -3.44 16.19
C HIS A 133 12.74 -3.39 16.88
N ASN A 134 13.77 -3.99 16.26
CA ASN A 134 15.12 -4.03 16.80
C ASN A 134 15.68 -2.62 17.05
N ASN A 135 15.45 -1.67 16.12
CA ASN A 135 15.87 -0.28 16.29
C ASN A 135 15.23 0.41 17.49
N ARG A 136 13.99 0.07 17.85
CA ARG A 136 13.33 0.62 19.06
C ARG A 136 13.98 0.09 20.33
N ILE A 137 14.38 -1.18 20.36
CA ILE A 137 15.13 -1.76 21.47
C ILE A 137 16.45 -1.01 21.66
N PHE A 138 17.21 -0.81 20.58
CA PHE A 138 18.48 -0.06 20.63
C PHE A 138 18.29 1.40 21.05
N SER A 139 17.27 2.10 20.53
CA SER A 139 16.99 3.48 20.90
C SER A 139 16.67 3.64 22.39
N ASN A 140 15.89 2.71 22.95
CA ASN A 140 15.54 2.72 24.38
C ASN A 140 16.73 2.41 25.28
N SER A 141 17.67 1.57 24.82
CA SER A 141 18.92 1.27 25.55
C SER A 141 19.96 2.40 25.52
N SER A 142 19.84 3.34 24.58
CA SER A 142 20.80 4.43 24.35
C SER A 142 20.43 5.78 24.97
N ALA A 143 19.26 5.88 25.62
CA ALA A 143 18.86 7.10 26.31
C ALA A 143 19.70 7.28 27.58
N PRO A 144 20.41 8.41 27.78
CA PRO A 144 21.13 8.67 29.02
C PRO A 144 20.09 8.77 30.14
N ASN A 145 20.26 7.90 31.15
CA ASN A 145 19.44 7.82 32.35
C ASN A 145 19.38 9.21 33.01
N ARG A 146 18.29 9.95 32.78
CA ARG A 146 17.99 11.17 33.54
C ARG A 146 17.22 10.73 34.78
N ASP A 147 17.94 10.65 35.89
CA ASP A 147 17.41 10.31 37.20
C ASP A 147 16.17 11.15 37.57
N SER A 148 15.09 10.52 38.02
CA SER A 148 14.83 10.35 39.47
C SER A 148 13.34 10.16 39.83
N TYR A 149 13.15 9.38 40.92
CA TYR A 149 11.99 9.28 41.80
C TYR A 149 10.63 8.86 41.21
N ASN A 150 10.44 7.54 41.04
CA ASN A 150 9.28 6.83 41.59
C ASN A 150 9.50 5.31 41.52
N SER A 151 9.94 4.76 42.65
CA SER A 151 9.99 3.32 42.90
C SER A 151 8.56 2.81 43.10
N MET A 152 7.94 2.29 42.04
CA MET A 152 6.88 1.28 42.16
C MET A 152 6.88 0.38 40.92
N GLY A 153 7.46 -0.82 41.09
CA GLY A 153 7.33 -1.94 40.14
C GLY A 153 8.46 -2.08 39.12
N SER A 154 9.62 -2.59 39.56
CA SER A 154 10.68 -3.03 38.64
C SER A 154 10.20 -4.18 37.75
N VAL A 155 9.99 -3.86 36.48
CA VAL A 155 10.64 -4.50 35.31
C VAL A 155 10.66 -6.05 35.30
N ASN A 156 9.68 -6.65 34.61
CA ASN A 156 9.94 -7.84 33.79
C ASN A 156 10.29 -7.33 32.38
N GLU A 157 11.58 -7.13 32.14
CA GLU A 157 12.17 -6.82 30.84
C GLU A 157 11.99 -8.06 29.94
N VAL A 158 11.23 -7.92 28.86
CA VAL A 158 11.25 -8.88 27.75
C VAL A 158 12.67 -8.84 27.18
N SER A 159 13.31 -10.01 26.99
CA SER A 159 14.74 -10.07 26.70
C SER A 159 15.14 -9.18 25.53
N ALA A 160 16.11 -8.31 25.80
CA ALA A 160 16.56 -7.21 24.94
C ALA A 160 17.50 -7.69 23.82
N GLN A 161 17.14 -8.77 23.12
CA GLN A 161 17.93 -9.28 21.99
C GLN A 161 17.26 -8.93 20.66
N PRO A 162 18.05 -8.54 19.63
CA PRO A 162 17.53 -8.32 18.30
C PRO A 162 16.99 -9.64 17.72
N ILE A 163 15.81 -9.58 17.10
CA ILE A 163 15.14 -10.73 16.49
C ILE A 163 15.31 -10.64 14.97
N TYR A 164 15.69 -11.75 14.35
CA TYR A 164 15.91 -11.85 12.90
C TYR A 164 14.96 -12.87 12.28
N ILE A 165 14.75 -12.80 10.97
CA ILE A 165 13.84 -13.70 10.26
C ILE A 165 14.31 -15.17 10.34
N ASP A 166 15.63 -15.38 10.43
CA ASP A 166 16.25 -16.70 10.56
C ASP A 166 15.86 -17.41 11.87
N SER A 167 15.33 -16.68 12.87
CA SER A 167 14.75 -17.26 14.08
C SER A 167 13.45 -18.03 13.83
N PHE A 168 12.81 -17.86 12.66
CA PHE A 168 11.54 -18.46 12.28
C PHE A 168 11.68 -19.21 10.93
N PRO A 169 12.36 -20.36 10.91
CA PRO A 169 12.76 -21.03 9.67
C PRO A 169 11.58 -21.48 8.81
N LYS A 170 10.44 -21.91 9.38
CA LYS A 170 9.28 -22.34 8.58
C LYS A 170 8.51 -21.17 7.98
N LEU A 171 8.32 -20.10 8.75
CA LEU A 171 7.77 -18.86 8.21
C LEU A 171 8.63 -18.31 7.07
N SER A 172 9.96 -18.33 7.25
CA SER A 172 10.95 -17.93 6.25
C SER A 172 10.88 -18.80 4.99
N ALA A 173 10.87 -20.13 5.15
CA ALA A 173 10.76 -21.07 4.03
C ALA A 173 9.47 -20.87 3.23
N TRP A 174 8.32 -20.77 3.91
CA TRP A 174 7.04 -20.49 3.27
C TRP A 174 7.06 -19.15 2.52
N TYR A 175 7.64 -18.10 3.13
CA TYR A 175 7.72 -16.78 2.50
C TYR A 175 8.52 -16.81 1.19
N PHE A 176 9.71 -17.40 1.20
CA PHE A 176 10.55 -17.51 0.01
C PHE A 176 9.91 -18.39 -1.07
N GLN A 177 9.28 -19.49 -0.68
CA GLN A 177 8.54 -20.31 -1.63
C GLN A 177 7.38 -19.53 -2.25
N ASN A 178 6.60 -18.82 -1.45
CA ASN A 178 5.49 -18.01 -1.94
C ASN A 178 5.99 -16.91 -2.90
N GLN A 179 7.12 -16.26 -2.60
CA GLN A 179 7.76 -15.31 -3.51
C GLN A 179 8.16 -15.96 -4.84
N ALA A 180 8.73 -17.17 -4.82
CA ALA A 180 9.07 -17.90 -6.03
C ALA A 180 7.82 -18.22 -6.87
N CYS A 181 6.72 -18.63 -6.23
CA CYS A 181 5.42 -18.86 -6.88
C CYS A 181 4.84 -17.57 -7.50
N ILE A 182 5.05 -16.41 -6.88
CA ILE A 182 4.63 -15.10 -7.43
C ILE A 182 5.56 -14.65 -8.58
N ALA A 183 6.83 -15.02 -8.55
CA ALA A 183 7.79 -14.60 -9.57
C ALA A 183 7.65 -15.40 -10.89
N SER A 184 7.36 -16.70 -10.81
CA SER A 184 7.24 -17.59 -11.99
C SER A 184 5.99 -18.47 -11.97
N THR A 185 5.49 -18.85 -13.15
CA THR A 185 4.42 -19.86 -13.26
C THR A 185 4.91 -21.20 -12.74
N LEU A 186 4.03 -21.94 -12.06
CA LEU A 186 4.39 -23.25 -11.51
C LEU A 186 4.58 -24.25 -12.64
N SER A 187 5.72 -24.96 -12.62
CA SER A 187 5.89 -26.15 -13.45
C SER A 187 5.02 -27.28 -12.88
N GLY A 188 4.34 -28.04 -13.75
CA GLY A 188 3.37 -29.07 -13.36
C GLY A 188 3.86 -30.09 -12.31
N LEU A 189 2.91 -30.70 -11.61
CA LEU A 189 3.13 -31.66 -10.52
C LEU A 189 4.12 -32.78 -10.91
N CYS A 190 5.32 -32.79 -10.32
CA CYS A 190 6.25 -33.91 -10.43
C CYS A 190 6.10 -34.85 -9.23
N ASN A 191 5.75 -36.12 -9.44
CA ASN A 191 5.43 -37.07 -8.35
C ASN A 191 6.61 -37.41 -7.40
N LYS A 192 7.80 -36.82 -7.58
CA LYS A 192 9.00 -37.11 -6.79
C LYS A 192 9.23 -36.16 -5.60
N ASN A 193 8.61 -34.97 -5.56
CA ASN A 193 8.81 -33.99 -4.48
C ASN A 193 7.79 -34.23 -3.33
N PRO A 194 8.20 -34.20 -2.04
CA PRO A 194 7.27 -34.30 -0.89
C PRO A 194 6.11 -33.29 -0.95
N VAL A 195 6.33 -32.07 -1.42
CA VAL A 195 5.28 -31.04 -1.54
C VAL A 195 4.17 -31.47 -2.52
N HIS A 196 4.54 -32.12 -3.62
CA HIS A 196 3.56 -32.65 -4.58
C HIS A 196 2.78 -33.85 -4.03
N GLN A 197 3.37 -34.64 -3.13
CA GLN A 197 2.65 -35.72 -2.44
C GLN A 197 1.58 -35.15 -1.49
N VAL A 198 1.90 -34.08 -0.76
CA VAL A 198 0.92 -33.37 0.07
C VAL A 198 -0.17 -32.75 -0.81
N ALA A 199 0.20 -32.10 -1.93
CA ALA A 199 -0.77 -31.56 -2.89
C ALA A 199 -1.72 -32.65 -3.43
N ASN A 200 -1.21 -33.84 -3.76
CA ASN A 200 -2.03 -34.97 -4.18
C ASN A 200 -2.97 -35.46 -3.06
N LYS A 201 -2.52 -35.49 -1.80
CA LYS A 201 -3.39 -35.80 -0.65
C LYS A 201 -4.51 -34.76 -0.49
N ILE A 202 -4.20 -33.48 -0.68
CA ILE A 202 -5.18 -32.39 -0.63
C ILE A 202 -6.18 -32.50 -1.80
N LEU A 203 -5.71 -32.75 -3.02
CA LEU A 203 -6.57 -32.97 -4.19
C LEU A 203 -7.52 -34.15 -3.97
N ASN A 204 -7.02 -35.27 -3.43
CA ASN A 204 -7.86 -36.41 -3.09
C ASN A 204 -8.91 -36.07 -2.02
N MET A 205 -8.58 -35.23 -1.05
CA MET A 205 -9.52 -34.76 -0.02
C MET A 205 -10.67 -33.95 -0.64
N ILE A 206 -10.36 -32.97 -1.50
CA ILE A 206 -11.37 -32.08 -2.09
C ILE A 206 -12.18 -32.79 -3.20
N CYS A 207 -11.54 -33.54 -4.10
CA CYS A 207 -12.22 -34.23 -5.19
C CYS A 207 -13.14 -35.37 -4.72
N ARG A 208 -12.78 -36.12 -3.65
CA ARG A 208 -13.65 -37.19 -3.12
C ARG A 208 -14.90 -36.65 -2.42
N LYS A 209 -14.85 -35.43 -1.89
CA LYS A 209 -16.01 -34.77 -1.26
C LYS A 209 -17.05 -34.36 -2.31
N MET A 210 -16.61 -33.99 -3.50
CA MET A 210 -17.48 -33.62 -4.62
C MET A 210 -18.26 -34.81 -5.17
N ASN A 211 -17.62 -35.98 -5.30
CA ASN A 211 -18.27 -37.21 -5.78
C ASN A 211 -19.34 -37.76 -4.83
N LYS A 212 -19.39 -37.32 -3.57
CA LYS A 212 -20.41 -37.72 -2.59
C LYS A 212 -21.65 -36.80 -2.59
N GLY A 213 -21.58 -35.59 -3.16
CA GLY A 213 -22.68 -34.62 -3.20
C GLY A 213 -23.66 -34.80 -4.36
N GLY A 214 -23.37 -35.72 -5.29
CA GLY A 214 -24.11 -35.90 -6.54
C GLY A 214 -24.85 -37.23 -6.64
N VAL A 215 -25.69 -37.60 -5.67
CA VAL A 215 -26.71 -38.65 -5.87
C VAL A 215 -28.00 -38.30 -5.14
N SER A 216 -28.84 -37.48 -5.80
CA SER A 216 -30.30 -37.51 -5.64
C SER A 216 -30.96 -36.73 -6.78
N SER A 217 -31.02 -37.37 -7.95
CA SER A 217 -32.01 -37.06 -8.99
C SER A 217 -32.62 -38.38 -9.44
N SER A 218 -33.90 -38.53 -9.15
CA SER A 218 -34.72 -39.72 -9.33
C SER A 218 -35.04 -40.02 -10.80
N ASN A 219 -34.73 -41.26 -11.19
CA ASN A 219 -35.46 -42.20 -12.06
C ASN A 219 -36.15 -41.71 -13.35
N LEU A 220 -35.77 -42.35 -14.46
CA LEU A 220 -36.71 -42.99 -15.40
C LEU A 220 -36.15 -44.36 -15.84
N SER A 221 -37.06 -45.32 -15.88
CA SER A 221 -36.92 -46.79 -15.87
C SER A 221 -36.65 -47.46 -17.23
N SER A 222 -35.94 -48.59 -17.22
CA SER A 222 -36.38 -49.87 -17.87
C SER A 222 -35.46 -51.07 -17.52
N THR A 223 -36.03 -52.05 -16.81
CA THR A 223 -35.98 -53.54 -16.97
C THR A 223 -34.82 -54.15 -17.80
N SER A 224 -34.05 -55.20 -17.40
CA SER A 224 -34.44 -56.48 -16.79
C SER A 224 -33.22 -57.31 -16.26
N SER A 225 -33.42 -57.99 -15.11
CA SER A 225 -32.91 -59.31 -14.64
C SER A 225 -31.52 -59.88 -15.02
N SER A 226 -30.67 -60.15 -14.00
CA SER A 226 -30.34 -61.51 -13.49
C SER A 226 -29.11 -61.50 -12.55
N SER A 227 -28.91 -62.61 -11.85
CA SER A 227 -28.44 -62.79 -10.47
C SER A 227 -26.94 -63.07 -10.22
N VAL A 228 -26.44 -62.50 -9.11
CA VAL A 228 -25.63 -63.07 -8.00
C VAL A 228 -24.29 -63.80 -8.27
N SER A 229 -23.28 -63.31 -7.54
CA SER A 229 -22.07 -63.96 -6.94
C SER A 229 -20.74 -63.45 -7.52
N GLY A 230 -19.74 -62.98 -6.76
CA GLY A 230 -19.59 -62.70 -5.33
C GLY A 230 -18.19 -62.11 -5.09
N SER A 231 -18.05 -61.15 -4.17
CA SER A 231 -16.91 -61.08 -3.25
C SER A 231 -17.22 -60.06 -2.16
N SER A 232 -17.08 -60.52 -0.92
CA SER A 232 -17.30 -59.78 0.30
C SER A 232 -16.27 -58.68 0.45
N VAL A 233 -16.65 -57.43 0.23
CA VAL A 233 -15.89 -56.29 0.75
C VAL A 233 -16.21 -56.21 2.24
N SER A 234 -15.22 -56.59 3.04
CA SER A 234 -15.18 -56.37 4.48
C SER A 234 -15.56 -54.93 4.78
N ALA A 235 -16.74 -54.77 5.39
CA ALA A 235 -17.10 -53.60 6.16
C ALA A 235 -16.17 -53.53 7.38
N SER A 236 -15.01 -52.90 7.23
CA SER A 236 -14.12 -52.58 8.34
C SER A 236 -13.29 -51.35 8.00
N ASP A 237 -13.56 -50.27 8.73
CA ASP A 237 -12.70 -49.11 8.96
C ASP A 237 -11.93 -48.52 7.77
N ASP A 238 -12.56 -47.55 7.10
CA ASP A 238 -11.83 -46.43 6.50
C ASP A 238 -12.40 -45.13 7.08
N SER A 239 -12.09 -44.87 8.34
CA SER A 239 -12.26 -43.57 8.97
C SER A 239 -11.50 -42.50 8.16
N TYR A 240 -12.25 -41.74 7.35
CA TYR A 240 -11.99 -40.37 6.88
C TYR A 240 -10.53 -39.88 6.96
N GLN A 241 -9.65 -40.27 6.04
CA GLN A 241 -8.26 -39.77 6.03
C GLN A 241 -8.19 -38.31 5.55
N ARG A 242 -8.49 -37.36 6.44
CA ARG A 242 -8.06 -35.96 6.32
C ARG A 242 -6.51 -35.93 6.35
N PRO A 243 -5.85 -35.03 5.59
CA PRO A 243 -4.39 -34.91 5.66
C PRO A 243 -3.94 -34.57 7.09
N ALA A 244 -3.26 -35.49 7.76
CA ALA A 244 -2.64 -35.25 9.06
C ALA A 244 -1.24 -34.64 8.88
N VAL A 245 -1.19 -33.41 8.34
CA VAL A 245 0.05 -32.68 8.06
C VAL A 245 0.10 -31.39 8.87
N PRO A 246 1.29 -30.90 9.26
CA PRO A 246 1.45 -29.55 9.81
C PRO A 246 0.88 -28.48 8.89
N ALA A 247 0.46 -27.34 9.45
CA ALA A 247 -0.16 -26.28 8.66
C ALA A 247 0.82 -25.67 7.65
N TRP A 248 2.12 -25.57 7.99
CA TRP A 248 3.15 -25.10 7.07
C TRP A 248 3.26 -25.96 5.82
N GLU A 249 3.37 -27.30 5.98
CA GLU A 249 3.43 -28.24 4.85
C GLU A 249 2.16 -28.18 4.00
N PHE A 250 1.00 -27.98 4.63
CA PHE A 250 -0.26 -27.78 3.91
C PHE A 250 -0.20 -26.51 3.04
N LEU A 251 0.21 -25.37 3.62
CA LEU A 251 0.30 -24.09 2.91
C LEU A 251 1.29 -24.12 1.74
N GLU A 252 2.43 -24.78 1.90
CA GLU A 252 3.42 -24.98 0.82
C GLU A 252 2.84 -25.74 -0.38
N ALA A 253 1.92 -26.68 -0.13
CA ALA A 253 1.27 -27.46 -1.17
C ALA A 253 0.11 -26.74 -1.87
N VAL A 254 -0.51 -25.74 -1.24
CA VAL A 254 -1.71 -25.05 -1.76
C VAL A 254 -1.52 -24.48 -3.17
N PRO A 255 -0.44 -23.73 -3.52
CA PRO A 255 -0.27 -23.19 -4.87
C PRO A 255 -0.34 -24.24 -5.99
N PHE A 256 0.20 -25.44 -5.76
CA PHE A 256 0.13 -26.54 -6.72
C PHE A 256 -1.27 -27.13 -6.86
N VAL A 257 -2.02 -27.18 -5.76
CA VAL A 257 -3.45 -27.57 -5.79
C VAL A 257 -4.24 -26.55 -6.59
N LEU A 258 -3.99 -25.25 -6.38
CA LEU A 258 -4.66 -24.15 -7.08
C LEU A 258 -4.41 -24.18 -8.59
N GLU A 259 -3.16 -24.41 -9.00
CA GLU A 259 -2.81 -24.55 -10.41
C GLU A 259 -3.56 -25.73 -11.06
N ALA A 260 -3.61 -26.87 -10.39
CA ALA A 260 -4.30 -28.06 -10.89
C ALA A 260 -5.81 -27.83 -11.04
N VAL A 261 -6.48 -27.24 -10.04
CA VAL A 261 -7.94 -27.01 -10.10
C VAL A 261 -8.33 -25.89 -11.07
N LEU A 262 -7.52 -24.82 -11.17
CA LEU A 262 -7.72 -23.77 -12.18
C LEU A 262 -7.53 -24.34 -13.58
N THR A 263 -6.48 -25.13 -13.81
CA THR A 263 -6.22 -25.78 -15.09
C THR A 263 -7.35 -26.74 -15.46
N ALA A 264 -7.83 -27.55 -14.51
CA ALA A 264 -8.94 -28.46 -14.74
C ALA A 264 -10.23 -27.70 -15.11
N CYS A 265 -10.51 -26.57 -14.45
CA CYS A 265 -11.65 -25.72 -14.76
C CYS A 265 -11.53 -25.04 -16.12
N ALA A 266 -10.36 -24.49 -16.46
CA ALA A 266 -10.10 -23.86 -17.76
C ALA A 266 -10.26 -24.84 -18.95
N HIS A 267 -9.99 -26.13 -18.73
CA HIS A 267 -10.18 -27.19 -19.73
C HIS A 267 -11.56 -27.87 -19.65
N GLY A 268 -12.50 -27.35 -18.84
CA GLY A 268 -13.85 -27.89 -18.71
C GLY A 268 -13.95 -29.25 -18.01
N ARG A 269 -12.88 -29.73 -17.37
CA ARG A 269 -12.89 -30.98 -16.57
C ARG A 269 -13.52 -30.80 -15.19
N LEU A 270 -13.56 -29.55 -14.71
CA LEU A 270 -14.11 -29.16 -13.43
C LEU A 270 -15.12 -28.03 -13.66
N SER A 271 -16.33 -28.14 -13.10
CA SER A 271 -17.30 -27.03 -13.20
C SER A 271 -16.88 -25.83 -12.33
N SER A 272 -17.44 -24.65 -12.60
CA SER A 272 -17.22 -23.45 -11.77
C SER A 272 -17.68 -23.64 -10.32
N ARG A 273 -18.78 -24.39 -10.10
CA ARG A 273 -19.33 -24.72 -8.78
C ARG A 273 -18.39 -25.65 -8.02
N ASP A 274 -17.87 -26.64 -8.73
CA ASP A 274 -16.89 -27.61 -8.22
C ASP A 274 -15.58 -26.94 -7.82
N LEU A 275 -15.09 -26.00 -8.63
CA LEU A 275 -13.93 -25.17 -8.30
C LEU A 275 -14.19 -24.34 -7.03
N THR A 276 -15.33 -23.66 -6.96
CA THR A 276 -15.70 -22.84 -5.79
C THR A 276 -15.80 -23.68 -4.52
N THR A 277 -16.39 -24.89 -4.63
CA THR A 277 -16.50 -25.84 -3.52
C THR A 277 -15.13 -26.35 -3.09
N SER A 278 -14.25 -26.67 -4.04
CA SER A 278 -12.87 -27.09 -3.76
C SER A 278 -12.10 -26.02 -2.98
N LEU A 279 -12.20 -24.76 -3.40
CA LEU A 279 -11.59 -23.64 -2.69
C LEU A 279 -12.20 -23.44 -1.30
N ARG A 280 -13.53 -23.59 -1.17
CA ARG A 280 -14.21 -23.49 0.12
C ARG A 280 -13.76 -24.58 1.08
N ASP A 281 -13.58 -25.80 0.58
CA ASP A 281 -13.08 -26.93 1.37
C ASP A 281 -11.66 -26.72 1.89
N LEU A 282 -10.77 -26.08 1.09
CA LEU A 282 -9.43 -25.69 1.56
C LEU A 282 -9.52 -24.71 2.73
N VAL A 283 -10.37 -23.69 2.61
CA VAL A 283 -10.53 -22.64 3.65
C VAL A 283 -11.22 -23.19 4.90
N ASP A 284 -12.23 -24.06 4.73
CA ASP A 284 -12.91 -24.73 5.84
C ASP A 284 -11.99 -25.70 6.59
N PHE A 285 -11.07 -26.35 5.88
CA PHE A 285 -10.07 -27.23 6.49
C PHE A 285 -8.96 -26.44 7.20
N LEU A 286 -8.38 -25.45 6.53
CA LEU A 286 -7.34 -24.58 7.06
C LEU A 286 -7.60 -23.13 6.61
N PRO A 287 -8.16 -22.25 7.46
CA PRO A 287 -8.47 -20.87 7.05
C PRO A 287 -7.26 -20.07 6.58
N ALA A 288 -6.06 -20.35 7.10
CA ALA A 288 -4.79 -19.78 6.63
C ALA A 288 -4.52 -20.02 5.13
N SER A 289 -5.10 -21.06 4.52
CA SER A 289 -4.93 -21.36 3.09
C SER A 289 -5.41 -20.22 2.19
N LEU A 290 -6.33 -19.38 2.68
CA LEU A 290 -6.76 -18.16 2.00
C LEU A 290 -5.58 -17.24 1.63
N ALA A 291 -4.52 -17.21 2.45
CA ALA A 291 -3.35 -16.41 2.17
C ALA A 291 -2.65 -16.84 0.88
N ALA A 292 -2.42 -18.14 0.73
CA ALA A 292 -1.83 -18.73 -0.46
C ALA A 292 -2.77 -18.60 -1.67
N ILE A 293 -4.09 -18.74 -1.49
CA ILE A 293 -5.10 -18.52 -2.54
C ILE A 293 -5.01 -17.11 -3.10
N VAL A 294 -5.09 -16.10 -2.23
CA VAL A 294 -5.04 -14.69 -2.63
C VAL A 294 -3.71 -14.38 -3.31
N SER A 295 -2.60 -14.80 -2.70
CA SER A 295 -1.26 -14.50 -3.22
C SER A 295 -1.02 -15.11 -4.60
N TYR A 296 -1.36 -16.39 -4.75
CA TYR A 296 -1.23 -17.10 -6.03
C TYR A 296 -2.15 -16.51 -7.11
N PHE A 297 -3.44 -16.34 -6.80
CA PHE A 297 -4.39 -15.78 -7.76
C PHE A 297 -4.04 -14.34 -8.15
N SER A 298 -3.57 -13.51 -7.22
CA SER A 298 -3.09 -12.17 -7.53
C SER A 298 -1.97 -12.21 -8.57
N ALA A 299 -0.99 -13.11 -8.40
CA ALA A 299 0.11 -13.27 -9.34
C ALA A 299 -0.40 -13.72 -10.73
N GLU A 300 -1.27 -14.71 -10.78
CA GLU A 300 -1.88 -15.21 -12.02
C GLU A 300 -2.74 -14.16 -12.75
N ILE A 301 -3.45 -13.32 -11.99
CA ILE A 301 -4.22 -12.19 -12.54
C ILE A 301 -3.28 -11.16 -13.17
N THR A 302 -2.20 -10.80 -12.47
CA THR A 302 -1.20 -9.85 -12.99
C THR A 302 -0.48 -10.39 -14.22
N ARG A 303 -0.22 -11.70 -14.29
CA ARG A 303 0.36 -12.35 -15.48
C ARG A 303 -0.57 -12.32 -16.70
N GLY A 304 -1.88 -12.30 -16.49
CA GLY A 304 -2.87 -12.21 -17.58
C GLY A 304 -2.93 -13.44 -18.49
N ILE A 305 -2.46 -14.61 -18.04
CA ILE A 305 -2.39 -15.85 -18.85
C ILE A 305 -3.76 -16.52 -18.97
N TRP A 306 -4.62 -16.37 -17.95
CA TRP A 306 -5.91 -17.02 -17.90
C TRP A 306 -6.97 -16.33 -18.76
N LYS A 307 -7.68 -17.12 -19.57
CA LYS A 307 -8.80 -16.61 -20.37
C LYS A 307 -9.89 -16.04 -19.46
N PRO A 308 -10.47 -14.87 -19.79
CA PRO A 308 -11.57 -14.31 -19.02
C PRO A 308 -12.87 -15.11 -19.26
N VAL A 309 -13.72 -15.15 -18.23
CA VAL A 309 -15.00 -15.87 -18.21
C VAL A 309 -16.18 -14.91 -18.05
N PRO A 310 -17.36 -15.21 -18.65
CA PRO A 310 -18.53 -14.37 -18.57
C PRO A 310 -19.29 -14.53 -17.25
N MET A 311 -19.52 -13.43 -16.54
CA MET A 311 -20.31 -13.35 -15.31
C MET A 311 -21.81 -13.26 -15.65
N ASN A 312 -22.37 -14.33 -16.20
CA ASN A 312 -23.70 -14.35 -16.85
C ASN A 312 -24.84 -14.96 -16.01
N GLY A 313 -24.54 -15.53 -14.84
CA GLY A 313 -25.51 -16.16 -13.94
C GLY A 313 -25.76 -17.65 -14.18
N THR A 314 -25.16 -18.24 -15.22
CA THR A 314 -25.29 -19.68 -15.53
C THR A 314 -24.15 -20.46 -14.87
N GLU A 315 -22.94 -20.31 -15.40
CA GLU A 315 -21.72 -20.90 -14.83
C GLU A 315 -21.16 -20.05 -13.69
N TRP A 316 -21.11 -18.74 -13.89
CA TRP A 316 -20.57 -17.78 -12.93
C TRP A 316 -21.65 -16.82 -12.43
N PRO A 317 -21.56 -16.29 -11.18
CA PRO A 317 -22.52 -15.32 -10.65
C PRO A 317 -22.72 -14.11 -11.56
N SER A 318 -23.96 -13.61 -11.69
CA SER A 318 -24.24 -12.40 -12.50
C SER A 318 -24.33 -11.15 -11.64
N PRO A 319 -23.59 -10.06 -11.98
CA PRO A 319 -23.74 -8.78 -11.31
C PRO A 319 -25.04 -8.06 -11.69
N GLY A 320 -25.73 -8.45 -12.77
CA GLY A 320 -27.07 -7.94 -13.13
C GLY A 320 -27.20 -6.40 -13.10
N ALA A 321 -28.33 -5.91 -12.58
CA ALA A 321 -28.62 -4.47 -12.49
C ALA A 321 -27.78 -3.74 -11.42
N SER A 322 -27.21 -4.43 -10.43
CA SER A 322 -26.40 -3.78 -9.39
C SER A 322 -25.10 -3.19 -9.95
N LEU A 323 -24.58 -3.72 -11.05
CA LEU A 323 -23.42 -3.14 -11.74
C LEU A 323 -23.68 -1.71 -12.20
N HIS A 324 -24.81 -1.47 -12.88
CA HIS A 324 -25.16 -0.14 -13.37
C HIS A 324 -25.45 0.83 -12.22
N SER A 325 -26.07 0.36 -11.13
CA SER A 325 -26.29 1.16 -9.93
C SER A 325 -24.97 1.64 -9.32
N ILE A 326 -24.02 0.72 -9.11
CA ILE A 326 -22.70 1.06 -8.54
C ILE A 326 -21.92 1.96 -9.48
N GLU A 327 -21.95 1.71 -10.80
CA GLU A 327 -21.23 2.53 -11.77
C GLU A 327 -21.79 3.97 -11.83
N ALA A 328 -23.11 4.14 -11.72
CA ALA A 328 -23.75 5.44 -11.64
C ALA A 328 -23.38 6.19 -10.35
N GLU A 329 -23.44 5.51 -9.20
CA GLU A 329 -23.09 6.08 -7.90
C GLU A 329 -21.60 6.49 -7.84
N VAL A 330 -20.70 5.64 -8.34
CA VAL A 330 -19.26 5.97 -8.45
C VAL A 330 -19.06 7.19 -9.35
N LYS A 331 -19.77 7.29 -10.48
CA LYS A 331 -19.69 8.47 -11.36
C LYS A 331 -20.17 9.74 -10.66
N GLU A 332 -21.26 9.67 -9.91
CA GLU A 332 -21.78 10.80 -9.14
C GLU A 332 -20.79 11.27 -8.07
N ILE A 333 -20.21 10.33 -7.32
CA ILE A 333 -19.16 10.59 -6.33
C ILE A 333 -17.97 11.28 -6.97
N LEU A 334 -17.46 10.74 -8.07
CA LEU A 334 -16.30 11.31 -8.75
C LEU A 334 -16.61 12.67 -9.37
N ALA A 335 -17.80 12.86 -9.93
CA ALA A 335 -18.25 14.14 -10.45
C ALA A 335 -18.30 15.22 -9.35
N SER A 336 -18.72 14.85 -8.13
CA SER A 336 -18.70 15.77 -6.96
C SER A 336 -17.29 16.21 -6.56
N ALA A 337 -16.27 15.38 -6.84
CA ALA A 337 -14.86 15.71 -6.68
C ALA A 337 -14.23 16.37 -7.93
N GLY A 338 -15.04 16.74 -8.93
CA GLY A 338 -14.60 17.37 -10.17
C GLY A 338 -13.87 16.40 -11.12
N VAL A 339 -14.20 15.10 -11.07
CA VAL A 339 -13.63 14.07 -11.94
C VAL A 339 -14.74 13.45 -12.80
N GLN A 340 -14.60 13.55 -14.12
CA GLN A 340 -15.48 12.92 -15.08
C GLN A 340 -14.83 11.67 -15.65
N ILE A 341 -15.54 10.54 -15.61
CA ILE A 341 -15.07 9.25 -16.13
C ILE A 341 -16.03 8.69 -17.17
N ASN A 342 -15.47 8.04 -18.19
CA ASN A 342 -16.24 7.30 -19.18
C ASN A 342 -16.68 5.93 -18.63
N SER A 343 -17.78 5.39 -19.14
CA SER A 343 -18.21 4.03 -18.78
C SER A 343 -17.18 3.01 -19.26
N CYS A 344 -16.84 2.06 -18.39
CA CYS A 344 -15.83 1.05 -18.69
C CYS A 344 -16.43 -0.18 -19.40
N TYR A 345 -17.75 -0.33 -19.42
CA TYR A 345 -18.42 -1.51 -19.97
C TYR A 345 -19.30 -1.16 -21.17
N PRO A 346 -19.12 -1.83 -22.32
CA PRO A 346 -20.02 -1.69 -23.45
C PRO A 346 -21.40 -2.26 -23.09
N ARG A 347 -22.47 -1.54 -23.48
CA ARG A 347 -23.85 -2.01 -23.27
C ARG A 347 -24.11 -3.26 -24.12
N GLY A 348 -24.68 -4.29 -23.51
CA GLY A 348 -25.13 -5.51 -24.20
C GLY A 348 -24.16 -6.70 -24.20
N VAL A 349 -22.94 -6.54 -23.65
CA VAL A 349 -21.97 -7.66 -23.49
C VAL A 349 -21.91 -8.05 -22.01
N PRO A 350 -21.93 -9.36 -21.66
CA PRO A 350 -21.80 -9.76 -20.27
C PRO A 350 -20.45 -9.32 -19.69
N PRO A 351 -20.40 -8.86 -18.43
CA PRO A 351 -19.15 -8.48 -17.79
C PRO A 351 -18.23 -9.70 -17.66
N MET A 352 -16.95 -9.52 -17.95
CA MET A 352 -15.95 -10.58 -17.98
C MET A 352 -14.95 -10.41 -16.84
N LEU A 353 -14.54 -11.51 -16.20
CA LEU A 353 -13.46 -11.53 -15.21
C LEU A 353 -12.41 -12.59 -15.58
N PRO A 354 -11.11 -12.37 -15.32
CA PRO A 354 -10.12 -13.44 -15.39
C PRO A 354 -10.54 -14.65 -14.54
N LEU A 355 -10.30 -15.89 -15.01
CA LEU A 355 -10.73 -17.10 -14.30
C LEU A 355 -10.35 -17.14 -12.80
N PRO A 356 -9.10 -16.84 -12.39
CA PRO A 356 -8.74 -16.81 -10.97
C PRO A 356 -9.53 -15.75 -10.17
N MET A 357 -9.85 -14.62 -10.80
CA MET A 357 -10.67 -13.56 -10.18
C MET A 357 -12.11 -14.01 -10.00
N ALA A 358 -12.69 -14.64 -11.02
CA ALA A 358 -14.05 -15.17 -10.96
C ALA A 358 -14.17 -16.24 -9.87
N ALA A 359 -13.17 -17.12 -9.76
CA ALA A 359 -13.08 -18.13 -8.69
C ALA A 359 -12.96 -17.50 -7.30
N LEU A 360 -12.10 -16.49 -7.13
CA LEU A 360 -11.91 -15.78 -5.86
C LEU A 360 -13.20 -15.08 -5.43
N VAL A 361 -13.83 -14.32 -6.32
CA VAL A 361 -15.06 -13.58 -5.96
C VAL A 361 -16.19 -14.57 -5.63
N SER A 362 -16.30 -15.67 -6.39
CA SER A 362 -17.28 -16.73 -6.16
C SER A 362 -17.08 -17.42 -4.82
N LEU A 363 -15.84 -17.67 -4.42
CA LEU A 363 -15.52 -18.17 -3.07
C LEU A 363 -16.01 -17.19 -2.00
N THR A 364 -15.66 -15.91 -2.12
CA THR A 364 -15.92 -14.93 -1.06
C THR A 364 -17.40 -14.64 -0.84
N ILE A 365 -18.23 -14.67 -1.88
CA ILE A 365 -19.69 -14.51 -1.75
C ILE A 365 -20.38 -15.68 -1.04
N THR A 366 -19.70 -16.83 -0.87
CA THR A 366 -20.25 -17.97 -0.12
C THR A 366 -20.02 -17.87 1.39
N PHE A 367 -19.13 -16.97 1.83
CA PHE A 367 -18.77 -16.88 3.23
C PHE A 367 -19.94 -16.30 4.03
N LYS A 368 -20.43 -17.05 5.03
CA LYS A 368 -21.44 -16.53 5.96
C LYS A 368 -20.82 -15.37 6.74
N LEU A 369 -21.46 -14.21 6.69
CA LEU A 369 -20.94 -12.99 7.32
C LEU A 369 -21.31 -12.91 8.80
N ASP A 370 -20.90 -13.92 9.55
CA ASP A 370 -21.01 -13.95 11.00
C ASP A 370 -19.79 -13.26 11.64
N ARG A 371 -19.96 -12.71 12.86
CA ARG A 371 -18.88 -12.03 13.62
C ARG A 371 -17.70 -12.96 13.88
N SER A 372 -17.95 -14.27 13.99
CA SER A 372 -16.94 -15.31 14.21
C SER A 372 -15.89 -15.43 13.08
N LEU A 373 -16.15 -14.89 11.88
CA LEU A 373 -15.25 -14.94 10.72
C LEU A 373 -14.64 -13.59 10.34
N GLU A 374 -14.68 -12.59 11.23
CA GLU A 374 -14.13 -11.25 10.95
C GLU A 374 -12.62 -11.25 10.66
N TYR A 375 -11.86 -12.16 11.28
CA TYR A 375 -10.42 -12.32 11.02
C TYR A 375 -10.13 -12.71 9.55
N ILE A 376 -11.03 -13.50 8.94
CA ILE A 376 -10.98 -13.85 7.52
C ILE A 376 -11.41 -12.66 6.65
N GLN A 377 -12.49 -11.99 7.03
CA GLN A 377 -13.06 -10.86 6.28
C GLN A 377 -12.09 -9.67 6.18
N GLY A 378 -11.34 -9.38 7.24
CA GLY A 378 -10.36 -8.30 7.27
C GLY A 378 -9.20 -8.46 6.28
N VAL A 379 -8.99 -9.67 5.75
CA VAL A 379 -8.01 -9.99 4.71
C VAL A 379 -8.62 -9.88 3.31
N ILE A 380 -9.82 -10.43 3.13
CA ILE A 380 -10.45 -10.62 1.82
C ILE A 380 -10.76 -9.31 1.11
N GLY A 381 -11.29 -8.32 1.84
CA GLY A 381 -11.64 -7.00 1.29
C GLY A 381 -10.47 -6.40 0.51
N HIS A 382 -9.36 -6.20 1.23
CA HIS A 382 -8.14 -5.63 0.67
C HIS A 382 -7.46 -6.54 -0.35
N ALA A 383 -7.53 -7.87 -0.17
CA ALA A 383 -7.02 -8.82 -1.14
C ALA A 383 -7.69 -8.65 -2.51
N LEU A 384 -9.03 -8.61 -2.55
CA LEU A 384 -9.77 -8.45 -3.81
C LEU A 384 -9.59 -7.07 -4.43
N GLU A 385 -9.53 -6.00 -3.62
CA GLU A 385 -9.15 -4.66 -4.09
C GLU A 385 -7.78 -4.69 -4.80
N ASN A 386 -6.79 -5.34 -4.20
CA ASN A 386 -5.44 -5.41 -4.75
C ASN A 386 -5.39 -6.27 -6.02
N CYS A 387 -6.05 -7.44 -6.03
CA CYS A 387 -6.20 -8.26 -7.23
C CYS A 387 -6.86 -7.47 -8.37
N ALA A 388 -7.90 -6.69 -8.05
CA ALA A 388 -8.59 -5.87 -9.04
C ALA A 388 -7.72 -4.74 -9.59
N GLY A 389 -6.88 -4.13 -8.75
CA GLY A 389 -5.90 -3.14 -9.17
C GLY A 389 -4.82 -3.70 -10.11
N GLY A 390 -4.46 -4.97 -9.98
CA GLY A 390 -3.49 -5.66 -10.87
C GLY A 390 -4.10 -6.19 -12.18
N SER A 391 -5.41 -6.11 -12.35
CA SER A 391 -6.11 -6.60 -13.54
C SER A 391 -6.14 -5.57 -14.66
N SER A 392 -5.91 -6.01 -15.90
CA SER A 392 -6.14 -5.20 -17.11
C SER A 392 -7.63 -4.88 -17.34
N TRP A 393 -8.53 -5.70 -16.79
CA TRP A 393 -9.99 -5.59 -16.92
C TRP A 393 -10.62 -4.89 -15.72
N PRO A 394 -11.64 -4.01 -15.89
CA PRO A 394 -12.25 -3.26 -14.79
C PRO A 394 -13.02 -4.25 -13.95
N SER A 395 -12.38 -4.83 -12.95
CA SER A 395 -12.96 -5.94 -12.19
C SER A 395 -13.63 -5.45 -10.92
N MET A 396 -13.16 -4.35 -10.34
CA MET A 396 -13.66 -3.86 -9.05
C MET A 396 -15.17 -3.53 -9.08
N PRO A 397 -15.73 -2.84 -10.10
CA PRO A 397 -17.17 -2.62 -10.14
C PRO A 397 -18.00 -3.91 -10.27
N ILE A 398 -17.49 -4.92 -11.00
CA ILE A 398 -18.13 -6.25 -11.09
C ILE A 398 -18.10 -6.95 -9.73
N ILE A 399 -16.93 -6.98 -9.08
CA ILE A 399 -16.74 -7.57 -7.75
C ILE A 399 -17.68 -6.89 -6.74
N GLY A 400 -17.70 -5.55 -6.75
CA GLY A 400 -18.58 -4.76 -5.90
C GLY A 400 -20.05 -5.08 -6.12
N ALA A 401 -20.49 -5.19 -7.38
CA ALA A 401 -21.86 -5.53 -7.72
C ALA A 401 -22.30 -6.91 -7.23
N LEU A 402 -21.38 -7.89 -7.21
CA LEU A 402 -21.64 -9.23 -6.69
C LEU A 402 -21.67 -9.24 -5.15
N TRP A 403 -20.82 -8.45 -4.50
CA TRP A 403 -20.81 -8.31 -3.05
C TRP A 403 -22.02 -7.57 -2.49
N THR A 404 -22.46 -6.47 -3.13
CA THR A 404 -23.63 -5.71 -2.66
C THR A 404 -24.92 -6.54 -2.71
N GLN A 405 -25.03 -7.47 -3.68
CA GLN A 405 -26.15 -8.42 -3.75
C GLN A 405 -26.22 -9.35 -2.53
N LYS A 406 -25.08 -9.64 -1.89
CA LYS A 406 -25.02 -10.52 -0.71
C LYS A 406 -25.01 -9.74 0.60
N VAL A 407 -24.41 -8.55 0.63
CA VAL A 407 -24.09 -7.82 1.87
C VAL A 407 -24.43 -6.34 1.74
N ARG A 408 -25.71 -5.99 1.96
CA ARG A 408 -26.16 -4.59 1.88
C ARG A 408 -25.42 -3.66 2.85
N ARG A 409 -25.08 -4.13 4.05
CA ARG A 409 -24.38 -3.32 5.07
C ARG A 409 -22.96 -2.88 4.68
N TRP A 410 -22.37 -3.47 3.63
CA TRP A 410 -21.03 -3.11 3.15
C TRP A 410 -21.06 -2.22 1.91
N HIS A 411 -22.23 -1.76 1.49
CA HIS A 411 -22.41 -0.96 0.28
C HIS A 411 -21.45 0.22 0.23
N ASP A 412 -21.40 1.06 1.26
CA ASP A 412 -20.51 2.22 1.32
C ASP A 412 -19.03 1.85 1.15
N PHE A 413 -18.58 0.80 1.85
CA PHE A 413 -17.21 0.30 1.74
C PHE A 413 -16.90 -0.19 0.32
N ILE A 414 -17.86 -0.88 -0.31
CA ILE A 414 -17.74 -1.40 -1.66
C ILE A 414 -17.66 -0.26 -2.68
N VAL A 415 -18.57 0.71 -2.60
CA VAL A 415 -18.60 1.88 -3.48
C VAL A 415 -17.31 2.68 -3.36
N LEU A 416 -16.83 2.91 -2.13
CA LEU A 416 -15.54 3.55 -1.86
C LEU A 416 -14.33 2.75 -2.37
N SER A 417 -14.46 1.44 -2.52
CA SER A 417 -13.41 0.60 -3.11
C SER A 417 -13.44 0.67 -4.64
N CYS A 418 -14.65 0.64 -5.23
CA CYS A 418 -14.88 0.77 -6.67
C CYS A 418 -14.40 2.11 -7.23
N MET A 419 -14.54 3.22 -6.49
CA MET A 419 -14.11 4.56 -6.93
C MET A 419 -12.62 4.66 -7.26
N ARG A 420 -11.79 3.72 -6.77
CA ARG A 420 -10.35 3.72 -6.99
C ARG A 420 -9.97 3.18 -8.37
N SER A 421 -10.83 2.36 -8.97
CA SER A 421 -10.57 1.66 -10.22
C SER A 421 -10.23 2.56 -11.42
N PRO A 422 -10.91 3.71 -11.63
CA PRO A 422 -10.61 4.57 -12.78
C PRO A 422 -9.19 5.15 -12.76
N PHE A 423 -8.68 5.49 -11.57
CA PHE A 423 -7.39 6.17 -11.41
C PHE A 423 -6.17 5.31 -11.71
N GLY A 424 -6.32 3.98 -11.76
CA GLY A 424 -5.26 3.10 -12.25
C GLY A 424 -5.11 3.13 -13.77
N ARG A 425 -6.07 3.67 -14.53
CA ARG A 425 -6.11 3.50 -15.99
C ARG A 425 -6.22 4.79 -16.77
N ASP A 426 -6.93 5.74 -16.19
CA ASP A 426 -7.20 7.02 -16.82
C ASP A 426 -6.29 8.10 -16.21
N LYS A 427 -5.25 8.46 -16.96
CA LYS A 427 -4.34 9.56 -16.60
C LYS A 427 -5.08 10.89 -16.52
N ASP A 428 -6.11 11.10 -17.33
CA ASP A 428 -6.88 12.33 -17.30
C ASP A 428 -7.73 12.42 -16.03
N ALA A 429 -8.33 11.32 -15.58
CA ALA A 429 -9.02 11.27 -14.28
C ALA A 429 -8.07 11.65 -13.11
N VAL A 430 -6.83 11.16 -13.13
CA VAL A 430 -5.79 11.54 -12.15
C VAL A 430 -5.48 13.04 -12.24
N ALA A 431 -5.30 13.57 -13.45
CA ALA A 431 -5.02 14.99 -13.65
C ALA A 431 -6.19 15.90 -13.23
N GLN A 432 -7.43 15.53 -13.57
CA GLN A 432 -8.64 16.20 -13.12
C GLN A 432 -8.72 16.23 -11.60
N LEU A 433 -8.49 15.09 -10.93
CA LEU A 433 -8.52 15.03 -9.47
C LEU A 433 -7.47 15.94 -8.83
N ILE A 434 -6.22 15.90 -9.32
CA ILE A 434 -5.16 16.79 -8.83
C ILE A 434 -5.57 18.25 -9.04
N ARG A 435 -6.08 18.62 -10.23
CA ARG A 435 -6.57 19.98 -10.50
C ARG A 435 -7.68 20.39 -9.55
N SER A 436 -8.63 19.50 -9.26
CA SER A 436 -9.71 19.72 -8.31
C SER A 436 -9.21 19.90 -6.89
N CYS A 437 -8.19 19.16 -6.44
CA CYS A 437 -7.57 19.37 -5.13
C CYS A 437 -7.01 20.80 -4.98
N PHE A 438 -6.23 21.28 -5.96
CA PHE A 438 -5.70 22.64 -5.91
C PHE A 438 -6.80 23.70 -5.99
N SER A 439 -7.82 23.47 -6.83
CA SER A 439 -8.93 24.41 -6.99
C SER A 439 -9.76 24.52 -5.71
N SER A 440 -10.11 23.39 -5.10
CA SER A 440 -10.85 23.31 -3.84
C SER A 440 -10.08 23.91 -2.67
N PHE A 441 -8.77 23.67 -2.58
CA PHE A 441 -7.93 24.26 -1.53
C PHE A 441 -7.86 25.80 -1.60
N LEU A 442 -7.93 26.38 -2.81
CA LEU A 442 -7.75 27.82 -3.04
C LEU A 442 -9.05 28.62 -3.20
N GLN A 443 -10.16 27.96 -3.55
CA GLN A 443 -11.47 28.60 -3.70
C GLN A 443 -11.93 29.21 -2.37
N SER A 444 -12.44 30.43 -2.44
CA SER A 444 -13.24 31.08 -1.41
C SER A 444 -14.69 30.90 -1.83
N SER A 445 -15.58 30.39 -0.97
CA SER A 445 -17.00 30.28 -1.35
C SER A 445 -17.54 31.68 -1.68
N SER A 446 -18.36 31.76 -2.73
CA SER A 446 -19.02 33.00 -3.17
C SER A 446 -20.23 33.38 -2.30
N SER A 447 -20.49 32.64 -1.22
CA SER A 447 -21.56 32.92 -0.26
C SER A 447 -21.02 33.92 0.78
N GLY A 448 -21.44 35.17 0.66
CA GLY A 448 -20.91 36.33 1.38
C GLY A 448 -21.15 36.39 2.90
N SER A 449 -21.06 35.30 3.65
CA SER A 449 -21.18 35.32 5.11
C SER A 449 -19.96 34.85 5.89
N ASP A 450 -18.93 34.23 5.29
CA ASP A 450 -17.66 33.93 6.00
C ASP A 450 -16.47 33.82 5.02
N ILE A 451 -15.82 34.96 4.74
CA ILE A 451 -14.72 35.08 3.74
C ILE A 451 -13.44 34.33 4.17
N ILE A 452 -13.34 33.87 5.43
CA ILE A 452 -12.13 33.25 5.99
C ILE A 452 -12.31 31.75 6.28
N ALA A 453 -13.54 31.26 6.47
CA ALA A 453 -13.77 29.90 6.99
C ALA A 453 -13.61 28.76 5.94
N ASN A 454 -13.79 29.06 4.64
CA ASN A 454 -13.92 28.04 3.60
C ASN A 454 -12.70 27.91 2.66
N ARG A 455 -11.48 28.18 3.14
CA ARG A 455 -10.23 27.99 2.38
C ARG A 455 -9.32 26.97 3.07
N GLY A 456 -8.46 26.31 2.29
CA GLY A 456 -7.36 25.51 2.84
C GLY A 456 -7.75 24.06 3.05
N VAL A 457 -7.26 23.46 4.14
CA VAL A 457 -7.43 22.02 4.41
C VAL A 457 -8.90 21.65 4.61
N GLY A 458 -9.70 22.51 5.25
CA GLY A 458 -11.14 22.29 5.41
C GLY A 458 -11.87 22.19 4.08
N ALA A 459 -11.61 23.11 3.15
CA ALA A 459 -12.19 23.04 1.80
C ALA A 459 -11.72 21.81 1.02
N LEU A 460 -10.43 21.47 1.14
CA LEU A 460 -9.82 20.32 0.46
C LEU A 460 -10.37 18.97 0.95
N LEU A 461 -10.58 18.81 2.25
CA LEU A 461 -11.03 17.56 2.87
C LEU A 461 -12.55 17.50 3.11
N GLY A 462 -13.25 18.64 3.00
CA GLY A 462 -14.67 18.77 3.32
C GLY A 462 -14.93 18.88 4.83
N ASP A 463 -16.17 19.21 5.19
CA ASP A 463 -16.61 19.19 6.58
C ASP A 463 -16.67 17.75 7.11
N SER A 464 -16.26 17.59 8.37
CA SER A 464 -15.99 16.31 9.03
C SER A 464 -17.03 15.21 8.77
N ILE A 465 -16.53 14.00 8.52
CA ILE A 465 -17.30 12.74 8.49
C ILE A 465 -18.19 12.69 9.74
N THR A 466 -19.50 12.88 9.56
CA THR A 466 -20.50 12.67 10.61
C THR A 466 -20.87 11.19 10.65
N ASP A 467 -21.40 10.71 11.77
CA ASP A 467 -21.75 9.29 12.05
C ASP A 467 -22.78 8.65 11.07
N GLN A 468 -23.14 9.31 9.96
CA GLN A 468 -24.27 8.95 9.09
C GLN A 468 -23.90 8.33 7.73
N GLY A 469 -22.70 7.77 7.56
CA GLY A 469 -22.31 7.00 6.35
C GLY A 469 -21.82 7.86 5.18
N LEU A 470 -21.84 7.31 3.96
CA LEU A 470 -21.39 7.96 2.72
C LEU A 470 -22.26 9.20 2.38
N ARG A 471 -21.84 10.39 2.81
CA ARG A 471 -22.51 11.64 2.42
C ARG A 471 -21.84 12.28 1.21
N LEU A 472 -22.59 12.39 0.13
CA LEU A 472 -22.30 13.25 -1.00
C LEU A 472 -22.57 14.72 -0.62
N PRO A 473 -21.83 15.70 -1.16
CA PRO A 473 -20.69 15.57 -2.09
C PRO A 473 -19.37 15.21 -1.37
N MET A 474 -18.49 14.46 -2.04
CA MET A 474 -17.15 14.15 -1.51
C MET A 474 -16.13 15.19 -1.95
N ALA A 475 -15.36 15.71 -1.00
CA ALA A 475 -14.29 16.65 -1.28
C ALA A 475 -13.13 15.99 -2.06
N PRO A 476 -12.50 16.70 -3.01
CA PRO A 476 -11.47 16.11 -3.87
C PRO A 476 -10.23 15.65 -3.10
N GLY A 477 -9.86 16.32 -2.00
CA GLY A 477 -8.75 15.87 -1.17
C GLY A 477 -9.03 14.54 -0.45
N PHE A 478 -10.27 14.31 -0.01
CA PHE A 478 -10.65 13.02 0.56
C PHE A 478 -10.54 11.89 -0.48
N VAL A 479 -11.06 12.14 -1.69
CA VAL A 479 -10.92 11.21 -2.83
C VAL A 479 -9.45 10.95 -3.12
N TYR A 480 -8.62 11.98 -3.18
CA TYR A 480 -7.17 11.84 -3.39
C TYR A 480 -6.49 10.97 -2.35
N LEU A 481 -6.74 11.19 -1.05
CA LEU A 481 -6.13 10.39 0.02
C LEU A 481 -6.50 8.90 -0.09
N ARG A 482 -7.71 8.59 -0.59
CA ARG A 482 -8.17 7.22 -0.82
C ARG A 482 -7.55 6.58 -2.06
N THR A 483 -7.31 7.37 -3.12
CA THR A 483 -6.97 6.84 -4.45
C THR A 483 -5.50 6.97 -4.81
N CYS A 484 -4.75 7.93 -4.26
CA CYS A 484 -3.39 8.27 -4.70
C CYS A 484 -2.39 7.11 -4.76
N ARG A 485 -2.59 6.06 -3.94
CA ARG A 485 -1.76 4.85 -3.95
C ARG A 485 -2.00 3.92 -5.15
N THR A 486 -3.07 4.15 -5.93
CA THR A 486 -3.40 3.39 -7.14
C THR A 486 -2.87 4.05 -8.41
N PHE A 487 -2.24 5.22 -8.33
CA PHE A 487 -1.63 5.86 -9.49
C PHE A 487 -0.39 5.06 -9.90
N HIS A 488 -0.37 4.54 -11.13
CA HIS A 488 0.75 3.72 -11.61
C HIS A 488 1.93 4.55 -12.12
N ASP A 489 1.65 5.66 -12.81
CA ASP A 489 2.69 6.51 -13.40
C ASP A 489 3.11 7.62 -12.43
N THR A 490 4.14 7.33 -11.64
CA THR A 490 4.65 8.27 -10.63
C THR A 490 5.33 9.51 -11.24
N TYR A 491 5.95 9.37 -12.41
CA TYR A 491 6.54 10.48 -13.15
C TYR A 491 5.45 11.45 -13.60
N PHE A 492 4.39 10.92 -14.23
CA PHE A 492 3.22 11.71 -14.63
C PHE A 492 2.57 12.43 -13.43
N VAL A 493 2.39 11.75 -12.30
CA VAL A 493 1.85 12.38 -11.08
C VAL A 493 2.75 13.52 -10.60
N SER A 494 4.07 13.32 -10.58
CA SER A 494 5.04 14.36 -10.20
C SER A 494 4.97 15.55 -11.14
N GLU A 495 4.90 15.31 -12.45
CA GLU A 495 4.83 16.35 -13.47
C GLU A 495 3.53 17.15 -13.35
N VAL A 496 2.38 16.48 -13.21
CA VAL A 496 1.07 17.14 -13.07
C VAL A 496 1.01 17.99 -11.81
N ILE A 497 1.49 17.49 -10.67
CA ILE A 497 1.49 18.27 -9.41
C ILE A 497 2.40 19.49 -9.55
N LEU A 498 3.61 19.32 -10.10
CA LEU A 498 4.55 20.43 -10.30
C LEU A 498 3.98 21.50 -11.25
N LYS A 499 3.36 21.08 -12.36
CA LYS A 499 2.66 21.98 -13.28
C LYS A 499 1.55 22.75 -12.60
N GLN A 500 0.79 22.11 -11.70
CA GLN A 500 -0.25 22.80 -10.93
C GLN A 500 0.33 23.83 -9.96
N VAL A 501 1.46 23.56 -9.32
CA VAL A 501 2.14 24.53 -8.46
C VAL A 501 2.57 25.77 -9.26
N ILE A 502 3.16 25.57 -10.43
CA ILE A 502 3.62 26.64 -11.33
C ILE A 502 2.43 27.44 -11.87
N GLU A 503 1.39 26.77 -12.36
CA GLU A 503 0.18 27.39 -12.93
C GLU A 503 -0.56 28.23 -11.89
N TRP A 504 -0.69 27.74 -10.66
CA TRP A 504 -1.31 28.52 -9.58
C TRP A 504 -0.44 29.69 -9.11
N ALA A 505 0.88 29.52 -9.07
CA ALA A 505 1.79 30.64 -8.83
C ALA A 505 1.65 31.71 -9.93
N HIS A 506 1.55 31.32 -11.20
CA HIS A 506 1.28 32.23 -12.32
C HIS A 506 -0.06 32.97 -12.16
N LYS A 507 -1.15 32.25 -11.86
CA LYS A 507 -2.47 32.85 -11.63
C LYS A 507 -2.49 33.84 -10.48
N LEU A 508 -1.80 33.52 -9.38
CA LEU A 508 -1.66 34.41 -8.22
C LEU A 508 -0.88 35.68 -8.58
N ALA A 509 0.15 35.56 -9.43
CA ALA A 509 0.88 36.72 -9.94
C ALA A 509 0.05 37.57 -10.92
N ASN A 510 -0.78 36.97 -11.75
CA ASN A 510 -1.65 37.74 -12.67
C ASN A 510 -2.80 38.44 -11.96
N GLY A 511 -3.29 37.90 -10.84
CA GLY A 511 -4.21 38.61 -9.93
C GLY A 511 -3.60 39.90 -9.36
N TRP A 512 -2.27 40.03 -9.43
CA TRP A 512 -1.51 41.23 -9.07
C TRP A 512 -1.43 42.25 -10.22
N SER A 513 -1.37 41.78 -11.48
CA SER A 513 -1.26 42.63 -12.67
C SER A 513 -2.64 43.14 -13.11
N PHE A 514 -2.99 44.37 -12.71
CA PHE A 514 -4.22 45.04 -13.15
C PHE A 514 -3.95 45.93 -14.38
N ASN A 515 -4.67 45.68 -15.49
CA ASN A 515 -4.65 46.50 -16.71
C ASN A 515 -5.71 47.62 -16.73
N GLY A 516 -6.43 47.87 -15.63
CA GLY A 516 -7.44 48.93 -15.58
C GLY A 516 -6.90 50.28 -15.06
N PRO A 517 -7.77 51.31 -15.03
CA PRO A 517 -7.36 52.69 -14.82
C PRO A 517 -6.65 52.91 -13.46
N PRO A 518 -5.62 53.76 -13.40
CA PRO A 518 -4.67 53.87 -12.29
C PRO A 518 -5.25 54.40 -10.96
N GLN A 519 -6.54 54.71 -10.89
CA GLN A 519 -7.14 55.49 -9.80
C GLN A 519 -7.74 54.66 -8.65
N LEU A 520 -7.85 53.33 -8.76
CA LEU A 520 -8.35 52.48 -7.66
C LEU A 520 -7.35 51.36 -7.32
N LYS A 521 -6.43 51.66 -6.40
CA LYS A 521 -5.46 50.69 -5.86
C LYS A 521 -6.06 49.68 -4.87
N SER A 522 -7.33 49.82 -4.47
CA SER A 522 -7.93 49.04 -3.37
C SER A 522 -8.38 47.62 -3.71
N GLY A 523 -8.22 47.18 -4.96
CA GLY A 523 -8.54 45.80 -5.40
C GLY A 523 -7.32 44.88 -5.57
N ARG A 524 -6.09 45.36 -5.30
CA ARG A 524 -4.87 44.58 -5.51
C ARG A 524 -4.61 43.65 -4.33
N THR A 525 -4.43 42.36 -4.58
CA THR A 525 -3.89 41.45 -3.57
C THR A 525 -2.44 41.88 -3.25
N PRO A 526 -2.04 42.08 -1.98
CA PRO A 526 -0.66 42.46 -1.66
C PRO A 526 0.35 41.42 -2.17
N LEU A 527 1.56 41.84 -2.59
CA LEU A 527 2.60 40.90 -3.04
C LEU A 527 2.98 39.89 -1.95
N SER A 528 2.98 40.32 -0.68
CA SER A 528 3.16 39.45 0.48
C SER A 528 2.07 38.38 0.61
N CYS A 529 0.83 38.74 0.27
CA CYS A 529 -0.29 37.80 0.24
C CYS A 529 -0.15 36.82 -0.93
N ALA A 530 0.23 37.28 -2.13
CA ALA A 530 0.51 36.40 -3.27
C ALA A 530 1.68 35.42 -2.98
N ALA A 531 2.75 35.89 -2.34
CA ALA A 531 3.88 35.07 -1.90
C ALA A 531 3.47 34.02 -0.84
N SER A 532 2.68 34.43 0.16
CA SER A 532 2.12 33.52 1.16
C SER A 532 1.21 32.45 0.53
N MET A 533 0.39 32.83 -0.44
CA MET A 533 -0.46 31.88 -1.17
C MET A 533 0.35 30.92 -2.03
N ALA A 534 1.37 31.41 -2.75
CA ALA A 534 2.26 30.54 -3.52
C ALA A 534 3.01 29.54 -2.63
N HIS A 535 3.37 29.96 -1.42
CA HIS A 535 3.93 29.07 -0.40
C HIS A 535 2.93 27.99 0.04
N GLN A 536 1.66 28.34 0.29
CA GLN A 536 0.63 27.35 0.61
C GLN A 536 0.35 26.38 -0.54
N VAL A 537 0.38 26.87 -1.79
CA VAL A 537 0.27 26.04 -3.00
C VAL A 537 1.44 25.06 -3.09
N ALA A 538 2.65 25.52 -2.83
CA ALA A 538 3.84 24.68 -2.80
C ALA A 538 3.76 23.61 -1.70
N MET A 539 3.26 23.97 -0.51
CA MET A 539 3.00 23.04 0.59
C MET A 539 1.97 21.98 0.23
N LEU A 540 0.86 22.38 -0.42
CA LEU A 540 -0.15 21.45 -0.91
C LEU A 540 0.46 20.48 -1.92
N GLY A 541 1.16 21.00 -2.93
CA GLY A 541 1.83 20.18 -3.94
C GLY A 541 2.80 19.19 -3.32
N GLY A 542 3.62 19.65 -2.37
CA GLY A 542 4.55 18.79 -1.66
C GLY A 542 3.88 17.71 -0.82
N GLY A 543 2.80 18.06 -0.12
CA GLY A 543 2.00 17.11 0.67
C GLY A 543 1.33 16.04 -0.20
N LEU A 544 0.66 16.44 -1.28
CA LEU A 544 0.03 15.51 -2.23
C LEU A 544 1.07 14.54 -2.81
N LEU A 545 2.21 15.07 -3.27
CA LEU A 545 3.28 14.26 -3.86
C LEU A 545 3.86 13.22 -2.89
N CYS A 546 4.15 13.64 -1.66
CA CYS A 546 4.67 12.75 -0.61
C CYS A 546 3.71 11.59 -0.30
N ILE A 547 2.40 11.82 -0.34
CA ILE A 547 1.39 10.80 -0.03
C ILE A 547 1.18 9.81 -1.20
N ALA A 548 1.30 10.26 -2.45
CA ALA A 548 1.05 9.43 -3.63
C ALA A 548 2.06 8.28 -3.80
N GLY A 549 3.37 8.55 -3.66
CA GLY A 549 4.39 7.53 -3.92
C GLY A 549 5.63 7.58 -3.03
N GLY A 550 5.60 8.38 -1.95
CA GLY A 550 6.64 8.34 -0.91
C GLY A 550 8.03 8.70 -1.42
N PRO A 551 9.10 8.07 -0.89
CA PRO A 551 10.49 8.47 -1.15
C PRO A 551 10.90 8.50 -2.62
N LEU A 552 10.41 7.54 -3.42
CA LEU A 552 10.78 7.39 -4.82
C LEU A 552 10.32 8.58 -5.66
N VAL A 553 9.11 9.07 -5.43
CA VAL A 553 8.57 10.19 -6.21
C VAL A 553 9.28 11.48 -5.86
N VAL A 554 9.68 11.66 -4.60
CA VAL A 554 10.53 12.78 -4.19
C VAL A 554 11.91 12.67 -4.85
N GLN A 555 12.51 11.48 -4.92
CA GLN A 555 13.76 11.28 -5.65
C GLN A 555 13.62 11.67 -7.12
N VAL A 556 12.58 11.17 -7.80
CA VAL A 556 12.28 11.51 -9.22
C VAL A 556 12.06 13.01 -9.39
N LEU A 557 11.42 13.69 -8.43
CA LEU A 557 11.27 15.15 -8.46
C LEU A 557 12.62 15.87 -8.45
N TYR A 558 13.55 15.46 -7.59
CA TYR A 558 14.89 16.08 -7.46
C TYR A 558 15.81 15.79 -8.65
N GLU A 559 15.83 14.55 -9.12
CA GLU A 559 16.79 14.08 -10.14
C GLU A 559 16.28 14.32 -11.58
N ASP A 560 14.97 14.18 -11.82
CA ASP A 560 14.42 14.12 -13.17
C ASP A 560 13.35 15.20 -13.44
N THR A 561 12.21 15.20 -12.74
CA THR A 561 11.03 16.00 -13.10
C THR A 561 11.31 17.50 -13.10
N LEU A 562 11.89 18.03 -12.00
CA LEU A 562 12.15 19.45 -11.88
C LEU A 562 13.29 19.92 -12.81
N PRO A 563 14.47 19.26 -12.86
CA PRO A 563 15.50 19.61 -13.83
C PRO A 563 14.99 19.58 -15.28
N THR A 564 14.26 18.53 -15.67
CA THR A 564 13.71 18.41 -17.03
C THR A 564 12.77 19.59 -17.35
N LEU A 565 11.90 19.97 -16.42
CA LEU A 565 10.99 21.10 -16.61
C LEU A 565 11.74 22.44 -16.75
N LEU A 566 12.78 22.66 -15.93
CA LEU A 566 13.60 23.87 -16.01
C LEU A 566 14.39 23.96 -17.33
N LEU A 567 14.78 22.80 -17.89
CA LEU A 567 15.44 22.70 -19.19
C LEU A 567 14.46 22.90 -20.36
N SER A 568 13.23 22.39 -20.27
CA SER A 568 12.26 22.37 -21.39
C SER A 568 11.29 23.57 -21.43
N ALA A 569 11.31 24.46 -20.43
CA ALA A 569 10.26 25.48 -20.25
C ALA A 569 10.02 26.41 -21.47
N ARG A 570 11.03 26.65 -22.31
CA ARG A 570 10.93 27.55 -23.48
C ARG A 570 10.05 27.00 -24.61
N GLU A 571 9.89 25.68 -24.70
CA GLU A 571 9.09 25.04 -25.74
C GLU A 571 7.57 25.08 -25.46
N GLN A 572 7.17 25.37 -24.21
CA GLN A 572 5.77 25.29 -23.76
C GLN A 572 5.10 26.66 -23.50
N SER A 573 5.86 27.76 -23.33
CA SER A 573 5.30 29.09 -23.01
C SER A 573 5.35 30.08 -24.19
N LEU A 574 4.19 30.37 -24.80
CA LEU A 574 4.06 31.37 -25.88
C LEU A 574 3.93 32.83 -25.40
N LYS A 575 3.81 33.07 -24.08
CA LYS A 575 3.71 34.40 -23.48
C LYS A 575 4.76 34.58 -22.40
N ASP A 576 5.47 35.70 -22.46
CA ASP A 576 6.43 36.13 -21.45
C ASP A 576 5.69 36.32 -20.10
N PRO A 577 5.99 35.52 -19.06
CA PRO A 577 5.23 35.50 -17.81
C PRO A 577 5.30 36.81 -17.01
N GLY A 578 6.24 37.70 -17.33
CA GLY A 578 6.45 38.95 -16.60
C GLY A 578 7.17 38.72 -15.25
N PRO A 579 7.86 39.74 -14.72
CA PRO A 579 8.87 39.57 -13.66
C PRO A 579 8.32 39.02 -12.33
N VAL A 580 7.09 39.38 -11.99
CA VAL A 580 6.45 38.94 -10.74
C VAL A 580 6.00 37.48 -10.82
N SER A 581 5.46 37.07 -11.97
CA SER A 581 5.12 35.67 -12.19
C SER A 581 6.36 34.79 -12.16
N SER A 582 7.42 35.19 -12.87
CA SER A 582 8.69 34.45 -12.86
C SER A 582 9.22 34.24 -11.45
N THR A 583 9.27 35.31 -10.65
CA THR A 583 9.73 35.26 -9.26
C THR A 583 8.87 34.32 -8.42
N LEU A 584 7.54 34.42 -8.55
CA LEU A 584 6.60 33.62 -7.76
C LEU A 584 6.62 32.13 -8.13
N GLN A 585 6.81 31.81 -9.42
CA GLN A 585 7.01 30.45 -9.91
C GLN A 585 8.30 29.84 -9.33
N GLY A 586 9.42 30.57 -9.42
CA GLY A 586 10.70 30.12 -8.86
C GLY A 586 10.61 29.86 -7.36
N TYR A 587 9.97 30.78 -6.63
CA TYR A 587 9.71 30.65 -5.20
C TYR A 587 8.84 29.42 -4.88
N ALA A 588 7.74 29.21 -5.60
CA ALA A 588 6.85 28.07 -5.37
C ALA A 588 7.54 26.72 -5.63
N MET A 589 8.33 26.61 -6.71
CA MET A 589 9.10 25.40 -7.02
C MET A 589 10.13 25.09 -5.92
N ALA A 590 10.88 26.11 -5.46
CA ALA A 590 11.88 25.95 -4.40
C ALA A 590 11.26 25.47 -3.08
N ASN A 591 10.13 26.09 -2.69
CA ASN A 591 9.41 25.69 -1.49
C ASN A 591 8.91 24.24 -1.64
N MET A 592 8.26 23.88 -2.76
CA MET A 592 7.73 22.52 -2.95
C MET A 592 8.84 21.47 -2.85
N LEU A 593 9.96 21.67 -3.57
CA LEU A 593 11.09 20.74 -3.56
C LEU A 593 11.68 20.58 -2.15
N PHE A 594 11.89 21.69 -1.45
CA PHE A 594 12.37 21.69 -0.07
C PHE A 594 11.42 20.97 0.88
N TYR A 595 10.11 21.22 0.78
CA TYR A 595 9.10 20.59 1.62
C TYR A 595 8.99 19.08 1.39
N CYS A 596 9.03 18.63 0.14
CA CYS A 596 9.10 17.20 -0.17
C CYS A 596 10.34 16.54 0.46
N GLY A 597 11.51 17.15 0.30
CA GLY A 597 12.76 16.61 0.85
C GLY A 597 12.78 16.60 2.38
N SER A 598 12.31 17.66 3.03
CA SER A 598 12.31 17.79 4.50
C SER A 598 11.29 16.87 5.17
N LEU A 599 10.10 16.67 4.59
CA LEU A 599 9.12 15.68 5.08
C LEU A 599 9.66 14.26 5.01
N LEU A 600 10.46 13.95 3.98
CA LEU A 600 10.98 12.62 3.75
C LEU A 600 12.24 12.32 4.58
N TRP A 601 13.21 13.24 4.57
CA TRP A 601 14.53 13.01 5.13
C TRP A 601 14.74 13.65 6.50
N GLY A 602 13.85 14.55 6.94
CA GLY A 602 13.99 15.25 8.21
C GLY A 602 15.23 16.15 8.30
N ALA A 603 15.38 16.78 9.47
CA ALA A 603 16.45 17.74 9.75
C ALA A 603 17.70 17.11 10.37
N ASP A 604 17.56 15.98 11.09
CA ASP A 604 18.62 15.44 11.93
C ASP A 604 19.21 14.12 11.39
N ARG A 605 20.53 13.96 11.52
CA ARG A 605 21.29 12.78 11.10
C ARG A 605 21.20 11.61 12.10
N SER A 606 20.67 11.86 13.30
CA SER A 606 20.82 11.01 14.47
C SER A 606 19.78 9.88 14.60
N SER A 607 18.69 9.91 13.82
CA SER A 607 17.65 8.88 13.95
C SER A 607 18.11 7.54 13.34
N PRO A 608 18.08 6.43 14.10
CA PRO A 608 18.42 5.10 13.57
C PRO A 608 17.47 4.67 12.43
N VAL A 609 16.28 5.28 12.32
CA VAL A 609 15.35 5.09 11.19
C VAL A 609 15.94 5.64 9.88
N MET A 610 16.79 6.67 9.91
CA MET A 610 17.48 7.17 8.69
C MET A 610 18.54 6.21 8.14
N LYS A 611 18.99 5.20 8.92
CA LYS A 611 19.93 4.17 8.45
C LYS A 611 19.27 3.10 7.57
N LEU A 612 17.95 3.15 7.40
CA LEU A 612 17.24 2.37 6.39
C LEU A 612 17.81 2.69 4.99
N SER A 613 18.11 1.66 4.20
CA SER A 613 18.80 1.70 2.89
C SER A 613 18.23 2.66 1.84
N PHE A 614 17.03 3.20 2.07
CA PHE A 614 16.35 4.16 1.20
C PHE A 614 16.51 5.61 1.68
N LEU A 615 16.52 5.85 3.00
CA LEU A 615 16.81 7.18 3.57
C LEU A 615 18.32 7.49 3.52
N SER A 616 19.17 6.46 3.42
CA SER A 616 20.60 6.58 3.14
C SER A 616 20.93 7.11 1.74
N ARG A 617 19.95 7.20 0.82
CA ARG A 617 20.12 7.79 -0.52
C ARG A 617 20.09 9.32 -0.50
N ARG A 618 19.63 9.96 0.59
CA ARG A 618 19.57 11.43 0.73
C ARG A 618 20.85 12.12 0.24
N PRO A 619 22.07 11.73 0.70
CA PRO A 619 23.29 12.40 0.27
C PRO A 619 23.49 12.37 -1.24
N ARG A 620 23.16 11.26 -1.90
CA ARG A 620 23.27 11.11 -3.35
C ARG A 620 22.25 12.02 -4.08
N VAL A 621 20.98 11.95 -3.70
CA VAL A 621 19.91 12.68 -4.38
C VAL A 621 20.09 14.20 -4.24
N VAL A 622 20.36 14.68 -3.02
CA VAL A 622 20.61 16.10 -2.78
C VAL A 622 21.89 16.55 -3.49
N ARG A 623 22.96 15.75 -3.47
CA ARG A 623 24.19 16.06 -4.21
C ARG A 623 23.98 16.18 -5.71
N ASN A 624 23.27 15.24 -6.33
CA ASN A 624 22.98 15.27 -7.76
C ASN A 624 22.24 16.55 -8.14
N HIS A 625 21.28 16.97 -7.33
CA HIS A 625 20.53 18.20 -7.55
C HIS A 625 21.40 19.47 -7.34
N MET A 626 22.27 19.48 -6.33
CA MET A 626 23.24 20.57 -6.11
C MET A 626 24.27 20.67 -7.24
N ASP A 627 24.75 19.54 -7.75
CA ASP A 627 25.66 19.47 -8.90
C ASP A 627 24.97 20.03 -10.17
N PHE A 628 23.67 19.76 -10.38
CA PHE A 628 22.87 20.42 -11.43
C PHE A 628 22.82 21.94 -11.25
N ILE A 629 22.50 22.44 -10.04
CA ILE A 629 22.47 23.90 -9.77
C ILE A 629 23.83 24.54 -10.05
N ALA A 630 24.91 23.93 -9.57
CA ALA A 630 26.27 24.41 -9.80
C ALA A 630 26.61 24.42 -11.30
N GLY A 631 26.26 23.37 -12.05
CA GLY A 631 26.52 23.28 -13.49
C GLY A 631 25.79 24.35 -14.30
N VAL A 632 24.58 24.75 -13.89
CA VAL A 632 23.88 25.88 -14.51
C VAL A 632 24.54 27.22 -14.17
N LEU A 633 24.90 27.44 -12.90
CA LEU A 633 25.55 28.69 -12.46
C LEU A 633 26.93 28.90 -13.11
N ASP A 634 27.64 27.82 -13.39
CA ASP A 634 28.95 27.82 -14.08
C ASP A 634 28.81 27.92 -15.62
N GLY A 635 27.58 27.97 -16.14
CA GLY A 635 27.31 28.10 -17.57
C GLY A 635 27.48 26.80 -18.38
N HIS A 636 27.73 25.66 -17.74
CA HIS A 636 27.82 24.35 -18.40
C HIS A 636 26.46 23.80 -18.87
N ILE A 637 25.37 24.27 -18.25
CA ILE A 637 24.01 23.83 -18.54
C ILE A 637 23.17 25.04 -18.94
N LEU A 638 22.57 24.99 -20.13
CA LEU A 638 21.64 26.00 -20.62
C LEU A 638 20.22 25.69 -20.16
N LEU A 639 19.54 26.68 -19.57
CA LEU A 639 18.15 26.55 -19.11
C LEU A 639 17.15 27.00 -20.19
N GLY A 640 15.96 26.42 -20.13
CA GLY A 640 14.80 26.86 -20.91
C GLY A 640 13.88 27.84 -20.17
N CYS A 641 14.02 28.00 -18.85
CA CYS A 641 13.16 28.87 -18.06
C CYS A 641 13.64 30.33 -18.02
N ASP A 642 12.76 31.24 -17.59
CA ASP A 642 13.09 32.65 -17.43
C ASP A 642 14.20 32.87 -16.38
N PRO A 643 15.20 33.74 -16.63
CA PRO A 643 16.29 34.01 -15.68
C PRO A 643 15.82 34.47 -14.29
N GLY A 644 14.71 35.21 -14.20
CA GLY A 644 14.12 35.62 -12.93
C GLY A 644 13.56 34.43 -12.15
N THR A 645 12.94 33.48 -12.85
CA THR A 645 12.47 32.20 -12.27
C THR A 645 13.63 31.40 -11.70
N TRP A 646 14.72 31.27 -12.47
CA TRP A 646 15.92 30.56 -12.02
C TRP A 646 16.57 31.20 -10.79
N LYS A 647 16.77 32.53 -10.83
CA LYS A 647 17.33 33.28 -9.70
C LYS A 647 16.49 33.10 -8.44
N ALA A 648 15.17 33.28 -8.54
CA ALA A 648 14.27 33.12 -7.41
C ALA A 648 14.26 31.70 -6.85
N TYR A 649 14.30 30.69 -7.74
CA TYR A 649 14.38 29.29 -7.36
C TYR A 649 15.65 28.98 -6.54
N VAL A 650 16.83 29.32 -7.07
CA VAL A 650 18.12 28.99 -6.42
C VAL A 650 18.27 29.74 -5.11
N SER A 651 18.03 31.06 -5.10
CA SER A 651 18.15 31.87 -3.87
C SER A 651 17.23 31.33 -2.77
N GLN A 652 15.97 31.03 -3.09
CA GLN A 652 15.02 30.51 -2.11
C GLN A 652 15.37 29.09 -1.64
N PHE A 653 15.74 28.18 -2.55
CA PHE A 653 16.07 26.81 -2.19
C PHE A 653 17.32 26.77 -1.30
N MET A 654 18.37 27.53 -1.64
CA MET A 654 19.57 27.64 -0.81
C MET A 654 19.26 28.24 0.57
N PHE A 655 18.45 29.30 0.63
CA PHE A 655 18.02 29.89 1.89
C PHE A 655 17.32 28.87 2.79
N LEU A 656 16.39 28.09 2.25
CA LEU A 656 15.68 27.06 3.00
C LEU A 656 16.62 25.96 3.51
N VAL A 657 17.53 25.46 2.66
CA VAL A 657 18.50 24.42 3.03
C VAL A 657 19.43 24.91 4.13
N VAL A 658 20.05 26.07 3.94
CA VAL A 658 20.99 26.68 4.89
C VAL A 658 20.30 26.92 6.22
N LYS A 659 19.09 27.48 6.22
CA LYS A 659 18.39 27.88 7.45
C LYS A 659 17.84 26.68 8.23
N PHE A 660 17.19 25.73 7.57
CA PHE A 660 16.36 24.73 8.24
C PHE A 660 16.95 23.32 8.25
N VAL A 661 17.79 22.95 7.27
CA VAL A 661 18.41 21.62 7.19
C VAL A 661 19.91 21.72 6.87
N PRO A 662 20.68 22.50 7.64
CA PRO A 662 22.11 22.67 7.38
C PRO A 662 22.89 21.37 7.41
N SER A 663 22.37 20.34 8.08
CA SER A 663 22.95 19.00 8.16
C SER A 663 23.04 18.29 6.79
N TRP A 664 22.40 18.80 5.73
CA TRP A 664 22.51 18.26 4.37
C TRP A 664 23.79 18.72 3.65
N LEU A 665 24.33 19.88 4.03
CA LEU A 665 25.43 20.54 3.33
C LEU A 665 26.79 19.84 3.47
N PRO A 666 27.16 19.24 4.63
CA PRO A 666 28.46 18.56 4.76
C PRO A 666 28.63 17.33 3.85
N ASP A 667 27.55 16.82 3.26
CA ASP A 667 27.60 15.66 2.34
C ASP A 667 27.83 16.08 0.86
N ILE A 668 27.86 17.39 0.58
CA ILE A 668 28.01 17.99 -0.74
C ILE A 668 29.50 18.23 -1.03
N LYS A 669 29.91 18.07 -2.29
CA LYS A 669 31.30 18.30 -2.71
C LYS A 669 31.66 19.77 -2.48
N LEU A 670 32.86 20.02 -1.98
CA LEU A 670 33.38 21.37 -1.76
C LEU A 670 33.34 22.23 -3.03
N ASP A 671 33.72 21.66 -4.17
CA ASP A 671 33.71 22.36 -5.47
C ASP A 671 32.29 22.84 -5.86
N THR A 672 31.29 21.99 -5.68
CA THR A 672 29.87 22.33 -5.90
C THR A 672 29.44 23.49 -5.01
N LEU A 673 29.78 23.47 -3.71
CA LEU A 673 29.45 24.56 -2.78
C LEU A 673 30.14 25.88 -3.17
N LYS A 674 31.41 25.82 -3.62
CA LYS A 674 32.15 27.01 -4.12
C LYS A 674 31.46 27.64 -5.32
N LYS A 675 31.07 26.83 -6.31
CA LYS A 675 30.39 27.29 -7.52
C LYS A 675 29.04 27.95 -7.21
N ILE A 676 28.26 27.33 -6.32
CA ILE A 676 26.96 27.90 -5.88
C ILE A 676 27.18 29.23 -5.15
N ALA A 677 28.15 29.29 -4.21
CA ALA A 677 28.47 30.51 -3.48
C ALA A 677 28.94 31.64 -4.42
N ALA A 678 29.75 31.33 -5.43
CA ALA A 678 30.17 32.30 -6.44
C ALA A 678 28.97 32.83 -7.26
N GLY A 679 28.06 31.95 -7.68
CA GLY A 679 26.83 32.34 -8.37
C GLY A 679 25.94 33.25 -7.51
N LEU A 680 25.73 32.91 -6.23
CA LEU A 680 24.98 33.75 -5.30
C LEU A 680 25.61 35.15 -5.10
N ARG A 681 26.95 35.23 -4.98
CA ARG A 681 27.67 36.51 -4.90
C ARG A 681 27.50 37.34 -6.17
N SER A 682 27.48 36.72 -7.35
CA SER A 682 27.23 37.41 -8.62
C SER A 682 25.84 38.05 -8.68
N TRP A 683 24.91 37.59 -7.85
CA TRP A 683 23.55 38.15 -7.70
C TRP A 683 23.39 39.08 -6.50
N HIS A 684 24.49 39.42 -5.82
CA HIS A 684 24.56 40.22 -4.59
C HIS A 684 23.95 39.55 -3.34
N GLU A 685 23.82 38.22 -3.33
CA GLU A 685 23.35 37.43 -2.19
C GLU A 685 24.52 37.01 -1.29
N HIS A 686 25.31 37.99 -0.81
CA HIS A 686 26.58 37.73 -0.11
C HIS A 686 26.39 36.98 1.21
N ASP A 687 25.40 37.35 2.02
CA ASP A 687 25.14 36.73 3.33
C ASP A 687 24.74 35.26 3.19
N LEU A 688 23.94 34.94 2.15
CA LEU A 688 23.53 33.58 1.87
C LEU A 688 24.71 32.74 1.36
N ALA A 689 25.56 33.30 0.50
CA ALA A 689 26.76 32.64 0.02
C ALA A 689 27.74 32.32 1.15
N LEU A 690 27.93 33.25 2.09
CA LEU A 690 28.75 33.03 3.29
C LEU A 690 28.15 31.96 4.19
N SER A 691 26.85 32.07 4.51
CA SER A 691 26.14 31.09 5.35
C SER A 691 26.17 29.67 4.75
N LEU A 692 26.12 29.55 3.41
CA LEU A 692 26.24 28.27 2.71
C LEU A 692 27.60 27.61 2.96
N LEU A 693 28.69 28.37 2.83
CA LEU A 693 30.04 27.87 3.03
C LEU A 693 30.33 27.56 4.51
N GLU A 694 29.86 28.39 5.43
CA GLU A 694 29.99 28.15 6.88
C GLU A 694 29.34 26.83 7.32
N ARG A 695 28.16 26.53 6.78
CA ARG A 695 27.40 25.31 7.09
C ARG A 695 27.89 24.09 6.29
N GLY A 696 28.77 24.28 5.29
CA GLY A 696 29.31 23.24 4.41
C GLY A 696 30.33 22.30 5.07
N GLY A 697 30.75 22.59 6.30
CA GLY A 697 31.71 21.79 7.07
C GLY A 697 33.12 22.38 7.09
N PRO A 698 34.07 21.75 7.80
CA PRO A 698 35.37 22.35 8.11
C PRO A 698 36.19 22.75 6.89
N GLN A 699 36.14 21.96 5.82
CA GLN A 699 36.85 22.25 4.57
C GLN A 699 36.28 23.47 3.84
N ALA A 700 34.97 23.72 3.92
CA ALA A 700 34.33 24.88 3.30
C ALA A 700 34.61 26.19 4.05
N ILE A 701 34.77 26.13 5.37
CA ILE A 701 35.12 27.29 6.21
C ILE A 701 36.47 27.90 5.81
N SER A 702 37.45 27.07 5.40
CA SER A 702 38.76 27.58 4.93
C SER A 702 38.63 28.56 3.75
N VAL A 703 37.65 28.32 2.87
CA VAL A 703 37.33 29.16 1.71
C VAL A 703 36.70 30.48 2.12
N VAL A 704 35.92 30.48 3.21
CA VAL A 704 35.33 31.71 3.77
C VAL A 704 36.45 32.65 4.21
N VAL A 705 37.43 32.11 4.95
CA VAL A 705 38.61 32.85 5.42
C VAL A 705 39.43 33.43 4.26
N GLU A 706 39.64 32.66 3.20
CA GLU A 706 40.31 33.12 1.98
C GLU A 706 39.55 34.22 1.22
N THR A 707 38.24 34.36 1.43
CA THR A 707 37.43 35.39 0.75
C THR A 707 37.26 36.69 1.55
N PHE A 708 37.70 36.71 2.81
CA PHE A 708 37.76 37.92 3.65
C PHE A 708 39.17 38.51 3.77
N LEU A 709 40.19 37.75 3.35
CA LEU A 709 41.56 38.20 3.09
C LEU A 709 41.66 38.74 1.67
#